data_AF-A0A960SAS0-F1
#
_entry.id   AF-A0A960SAS0-F1
#
_cell.length_a   1.000
_cell.length_b   1.000
_cell.length_c   1.000
_cell.angle_alpha   90.00
_cell.angle_beta   90.00
_cell.angle_gamma   90.00
#
_symmetry.space_group_name_H-M   'P 1'
#
loop_
_entity.id
_entity.type
_entity.pdbx_description
1 polymer ?
#
loop_
_entity_poly.entity_id
_entity_poly.type
_entity_poly.pdbx_seq_one_letter_code
_entity_poly.pdbx_strand_id
1 'polypeptide(L)'
;MTRFFGFLLIPFALLPMALSGQVFQDKSAVLQKQIRETKGNLVLPAGEYHLSRTLDFDLSKLAASSIRCEGAVTLVMHGAGPAIRMTGTHEGTAGPDTFKPETWKERMPLIDGLEIVGAHPEADGIELIKTMQATITRVAVRKARHGIRLYERNRNVVIANCHLYENSGVGLYLDRVNLHQINVTGSHISYNRQGGVVLRDCVVRNLQITGCDIEGNMPGDATPTRAANVWIDLSAQEEGTSVAEVSITGCTLQHSANQGRRAVLAPGGANIRIVGRPEYPVDTVTIGNNVLSDTSLSVDIDYAKDVVLTGNNFFTSMPQDLVVHRSERVLVNGNSFNPRQDWSVGGIVFRDSKSCLFSNNTVHGFRDPVAAILFERCINSRISNCILTDIDHGIVMRDCQDCSVDNTHVDPPNQGGEKIDISAASPPKPLFRDPNYHGSCDPEIVWNAHEQEWWIFYTARRATRETATYVGTPIGVVSSKDLANWRFLGYVSFDGMEGKPDMPVTFWAPGIINEGDYYHMFVTYKDSAEPPWGGKGVIRHYRAPAKDLLKGWTLVDVPSFTQPDPIDATLIKIGDQYRVYYRVAEGGGIHWATTRDLSTWQNQGRCPGDINLAPDKGGFAYQEAPFVFHWRDKYWLLTDPHEGLAVYESSDGVTWKLQGQILLEPGNGPQDNTRARHPSVAVMGDRAFIFYHVEPNRPYPTPPAEQRTPHEKISFLQMAEFTVEDGKLSCDRDAVIQLPAL
;
A
#
# COMPACT_ATOMS: atom_id res chain seq x y z
N MET A 1 -25.96 -21.24 -57.08
CA MET A 1 -26.07 -19.99 -57.87
C MET A 1 -25.96 -18.83 -56.88
N THR A 2 -25.21 -17.73 -57.04
CA THR A 2 -24.19 -17.25 -58.00
C THR A 2 -23.57 -15.99 -57.35
N ARG A 3 -22.32 -15.58 -57.56
CA ARG A 3 -21.25 -15.96 -58.50
C ARG A 3 -19.88 -15.73 -57.79
N PHE A 4 -18.82 -16.41 -58.21
CA PHE A 4 -17.45 -16.06 -57.79
C PHE A 4 -16.98 -14.76 -58.47
N PHE A 5 -16.28 -13.90 -57.72
CA PHE A 5 -15.30 -12.96 -58.27
C PHE A 5 -13.96 -13.21 -57.57
N GLY A 6 -13.03 -13.84 -58.27
CA GLY A 6 -11.66 -13.95 -57.80
C GLY A 6 -10.90 -12.68 -58.14
N PHE A 7 -10.20 -12.11 -57.15
CA PHE A 7 -9.12 -11.16 -57.39
C PHE A 7 -7.80 -11.79 -56.92
N LEU A 8 -6.76 -11.60 -57.72
CA LEU A 8 -5.43 -12.18 -57.52
C LEU A 8 -4.85 -11.81 -56.15
N LEU A 9 -4.40 -12.82 -55.41
CA LEU A 9 -3.34 -12.67 -54.42
C LEU A 9 -2.04 -12.34 -55.17
N ILE A 10 -1.66 -11.06 -55.19
CA ILE A 10 -0.28 -10.66 -55.47
C ILE A 10 0.46 -10.70 -54.12
N PRO A 11 1.46 -11.58 -53.92
CA PRO A 11 2.29 -11.49 -52.73
C PRO A 11 3.13 -10.22 -52.82
N PHE A 12 3.08 -9.38 -51.78
CA PHE A 12 3.98 -8.24 -51.65
C PHE A 12 5.41 -8.75 -51.44
N ALA A 13 6.12 -8.96 -52.54
CA ALA A 13 7.57 -9.14 -52.51
C ALA A 13 8.21 -7.84 -52.00
N LEU A 14 9.20 -7.98 -51.12
CA LEU A 14 10.09 -6.91 -50.71
C LEU A 14 10.86 -6.39 -51.94
N LEU A 15 10.32 -5.37 -52.60
CA LEU A 15 11.09 -4.54 -53.52
C LEU A 15 11.91 -3.55 -52.71
N PRO A 16 13.26 -3.60 -52.75
CA PRO A 16 14.06 -2.49 -52.25
C PRO A 16 13.81 -1.31 -53.18
N MET A 17 13.10 -0.28 -52.68
CA MET A 17 12.89 0.95 -53.43
C MET A 17 14.16 1.81 -53.38
N ALA A 18 15.22 1.30 -54.00
CA ALA A 18 16.38 2.09 -54.37
C ALA A 18 15.92 3.13 -55.40
N LEU A 19 15.70 4.36 -54.94
CA LEU A 19 15.45 5.53 -55.78
C LEU A 19 16.75 5.91 -56.51
N SER A 20 17.13 5.09 -57.48
CA SER A 20 18.26 5.33 -58.36
C SER A 20 17.95 6.48 -59.31
N GLY A 21 18.68 7.59 -59.23
CA GLY A 21 18.85 8.50 -60.38
C GLY A 21 18.75 10.00 -60.15
N GLN A 22 18.34 10.50 -58.98
CA GLN A 22 18.42 11.95 -58.71
C GLN A 22 19.85 12.34 -58.31
N VAL A 23 20.57 12.98 -59.25
CA VAL A 23 21.87 13.59 -58.98
C VAL A 23 21.67 14.89 -58.19
N PHE A 24 21.83 14.81 -56.88
CA PHE A 24 21.84 16.00 -56.01
C PHE A 24 23.23 16.66 -55.98
N GLN A 25 23.27 17.97 -55.74
CA GLN A 25 24.53 18.68 -55.51
C GLN A 25 24.87 18.66 -54.02
N ASP A 26 25.81 17.81 -53.61
CA ASP A 26 26.30 17.75 -52.22
C ASP A 26 26.85 19.13 -51.75
N LYS A 27 26.34 19.60 -50.62
CA LYS A 27 26.73 20.85 -49.97
C LYS A 27 27.62 20.64 -48.74
N SER A 28 27.76 19.41 -48.22
CA SER A 28 28.50 19.14 -46.97
C SER A 28 29.91 19.75 -46.96
N ALA A 29 30.67 19.62 -48.06
CA ALA A 29 32.02 20.18 -48.15
C ALA A 29 32.06 21.72 -48.08
N VAL A 30 31.05 22.39 -48.67
CA VAL A 30 30.95 23.85 -48.74
C VAL A 30 30.50 24.41 -47.39
N LEU A 31 29.45 23.82 -46.80
CA LEU A 31 28.96 24.22 -45.48
C LEU A 31 29.99 23.96 -44.38
N GLN A 32 30.69 22.81 -44.40
CA GLN A 32 31.78 22.54 -43.45
C GLN A 32 32.97 23.50 -43.61
N LYS A 33 33.22 24.01 -44.82
CA LYS A 33 34.19 25.09 -45.04
C LYS A 33 33.69 26.41 -44.42
N GLN A 34 32.45 26.80 -44.69
CA GLN A 34 31.84 28.00 -44.11
C GLN A 34 31.85 27.97 -42.58
N ILE A 35 31.47 26.86 -41.94
CA ILE A 35 31.51 26.66 -40.47
C ILE A 35 32.89 26.98 -39.90
N ARG A 36 33.98 26.59 -40.58
CA ARG A 36 35.35 26.91 -40.15
C ARG A 36 35.70 28.38 -40.37
N GLU A 37 35.33 28.95 -41.51
CA GLU A 37 35.63 30.34 -41.88
C GLU A 37 34.85 31.36 -41.02
N THR A 38 33.62 31.04 -40.59
CA THR A 38 32.78 31.88 -39.72
C THR A 38 32.93 31.58 -38.23
N LYS A 39 33.89 30.72 -37.84
CA LYS A 39 34.11 30.26 -36.45
C LYS A 39 32.81 29.77 -35.80
N GLY A 40 32.15 28.80 -36.44
CA GLY A 40 30.96 28.15 -35.94
C GLY A 40 29.66 28.93 -36.12
N ASN A 41 29.66 30.12 -36.74
CA ASN A 41 28.47 30.93 -36.96
C ASN A 41 27.95 30.75 -38.39
N LEU A 42 27.13 29.73 -38.61
CA LEU A 42 26.53 29.42 -39.89
C LEU A 42 25.21 30.18 -40.07
N VAL A 43 25.08 30.93 -41.17
CA VAL A 43 23.82 31.54 -41.59
C VAL A 43 23.41 30.89 -42.91
N LEU A 44 22.18 30.36 -42.96
CA LEU A 44 21.64 29.67 -44.13
C LEU A 44 20.47 30.47 -44.72
N PRO A 45 20.56 30.98 -45.97
CA PRO A 45 19.40 31.50 -46.67
C PRO A 45 18.45 30.37 -47.08
N ALA A 46 17.18 30.70 -47.26
CA ALA A 46 16.13 29.76 -47.66
C ALA A 46 16.53 28.87 -48.84
N GLY A 47 16.26 27.56 -48.72
CA GLY A 47 16.61 26.56 -49.74
C GLY A 47 16.79 25.15 -49.18
N GLU A 48 16.97 24.19 -50.09
CA GLU A 48 17.25 22.79 -49.79
C GLU A 48 18.74 22.49 -49.96
N TYR A 49 19.34 21.87 -48.94
CA TYR A 49 20.77 21.57 -48.87
C TYR A 49 20.98 20.07 -48.68
N HIS A 50 21.46 19.39 -49.72
CA HIS A 50 21.76 17.97 -49.66
C HIS A 50 23.13 17.73 -49.03
N LEU A 51 23.19 16.81 -48.07
CA LEU A 51 24.39 16.47 -47.30
C LEU A 51 24.77 15.01 -47.55
N SER A 52 26.01 14.76 -48.01
CA SER A 52 26.58 13.41 -48.07
C SER A 52 27.13 12.91 -46.72
N ARG A 53 27.35 13.83 -45.78
CA ARG A 53 28.00 13.60 -44.48
C ARG A 53 27.65 14.70 -43.47
N THR A 54 27.82 14.38 -42.19
CA THR A 54 27.65 15.27 -41.04
C THR A 54 28.33 16.63 -41.20
N LEU A 55 27.67 17.67 -40.70
CA LEU A 55 28.25 18.97 -40.40
C LEU A 55 28.76 18.94 -38.94
N ASP A 56 30.07 18.81 -38.76
CA ASP A 56 30.71 18.72 -37.45
C ASP A 56 31.09 20.12 -36.92
N PHE A 57 30.60 20.43 -35.72
CA PHE A 57 30.94 21.60 -34.92
C PHE A 57 31.77 21.16 -33.71
N ASP A 58 33.09 21.19 -33.87
CA ASP A 58 34.05 21.00 -32.78
C ASP A 58 34.18 22.30 -31.98
N LEU A 59 33.43 22.41 -30.88
CA LEU A 59 33.35 23.62 -30.08
C LEU A 59 34.69 23.96 -29.42
N SER A 60 35.57 22.98 -29.18
CA SER A 60 36.94 23.24 -28.67
C SER A 60 37.77 24.11 -29.63
N LYS A 61 37.44 24.06 -30.93
CA LYS A 61 38.07 24.86 -31.99
C LYS A 61 37.25 26.09 -32.40
N LEU A 62 35.92 26.00 -32.32
CA LEU A 62 34.99 27.03 -32.80
C LEU A 62 34.52 28.00 -31.71
N ALA A 63 34.62 27.61 -30.43
CA ALA A 63 33.92 28.23 -29.31
C ALA A 63 32.39 28.23 -29.52
N ALA A 64 31.67 29.14 -28.83
CA ALA A 64 30.22 29.31 -28.97
C ALA A 64 29.80 29.43 -30.44
N SER A 65 29.04 28.44 -30.91
CA SER A 65 28.65 28.25 -32.31
C SER A 65 27.14 28.43 -32.49
N SER A 66 26.71 28.88 -33.67
CA SER A 66 25.28 29.06 -33.97
C SER A 66 24.94 28.67 -35.41
N ILE A 67 23.77 28.08 -35.59
CA ILE A 67 23.10 27.92 -36.89
C ILE A 67 21.84 28.78 -36.85
N ARG A 68 21.74 29.73 -37.79
CA ARG A 68 20.57 30.61 -37.95
C ARG A 68 20.10 30.59 -39.39
N CYS A 69 18.78 30.59 -39.60
CA CYS A 69 18.18 30.44 -40.93
C CYS A 69 17.39 31.69 -41.33
N GLU A 70 17.58 32.13 -42.58
CA GLU A 70 16.89 33.27 -43.19
C GLU A 70 15.81 32.76 -44.14
N GLY A 71 14.65 32.40 -43.57
CA GLY A 71 13.53 31.78 -44.28
C GLY A 71 13.52 30.25 -44.14
N ALA A 72 12.76 29.57 -45.01
CA ALA A 72 12.59 28.12 -44.96
C ALA A 72 13.84 27.38 -45.45
N VAL A 73 14.51 26.66 -44.54
CA VAL A 73 15.74 25.90 -44.81
C VAL A 73 15.51 24.43 -44.52
N THR A 74 15.83 23.57 -45.48
CA THR A 74 15.79 22.10 -45.32
C THR A 74 17.17 21.51 -45.56
N LEU A 75 17.66 20.71 -44.60
CA LEU A 75 18.86 19.89 -44.72
C LEU A 75 18.44 18.44 -45.03
N VAL A 76 18.86 17.90 -46.17
CA VAL A 76 18.54 16.51 -46.56
C VAL A 76 19.78 15.64 -46.39
N MET A 77 19.75 14.69 -45.46
CA MET A 77 20.90 13.86 -45.09
C MET A 77 20.88 12.52 -45.84
N HIS A 78 21.77 12.39 -46.83
CA HIS A 78 21.93 11.20 -47.69
C HIS A 78 23.01 10.23 -47.19
N GLY A 79 23.75 10.59 -46.14
CA GLY A 79 24.76 9.74 -45.50
C GLY A 79 24.27 9.08 -44.21
N ALA A 80 25.06 8.15 -43.68
CA ALA A 80 24.89 7.63 -42.34
C ALA A 80 25.36 8.64 -41.27
N GLY A 81 24.75 8.58 -40.08
CA GLY A 81 25.03 9.47 -38.95
C GLY A 81 24.21 10.78 -38.98
N PRO A 82 24.45 11.68 -38.01
CA PRO A 82 23.66 12.90 -37.86
C PRO A 82 23.96 13.91 -38.97
N ALA A 83 22.95 14.68 -39.38
CA ALA A 83 23.12 15.84 -40.25
C ALA A 83 23.98 16.93 -39.58
N ILE A 84 23.79 17.15 -38.27
CA ILE A 84 24.55 18.12 -37.46
C ILE A 84 25.08 17.42 -36.20
N ARG A 85 26.39 17.54 -35.93
CA ARG A 85 26.99 17.16 -34.65
C ARG A 85 27.62 18.38 -33.97
N MET A 86 27.34 18.58 -32.69
CA MET A 86 28.03 19.56 -31.84
C MET A 86 28.76 18.84 -30.70
N THR A 87 30.09 18.98 -30.67
CA THR A 87 30.98 18.32 -29.70
C THR A 87 31.72 19.37 -28.87
N GLY A 88 31.43 19.42 -27.57
CA GLY A 88 32.13 20.25 -26.59
C GLY A 88 33.15 19.49 -25.75
N THR A 89 33.64 20.14 -24.69
CA THR A 89 34.66 19.63 -23.76
C THR A 89 34.16 19.54 -22.30
N HIS A 90 32.85 19.66 -22.05
CA HIS A 90 32.33 19.59 -20.69
C HIS A 90 32.49 18.19 -20.07
N GLU A 91 33.26 18.12 -18.98
CA GLU A 91 33.50 16.91 -18.19
C GLU A 91 33.04 17.05 -16.73
N GLY A 92 32.72 18.27 -16.28
CA GLY A 92 32.39 18.60 -14.89
C GLY A 92 31.01 18.12 -14.40
N THR A 93 30.63 18.54 -13.19
CA THR A 93 29.30 18.29 -12.61
C THR A 93 28.29 19.34 -13.12
N ALA A 94 27.29 19.72 -12.33
CA ALA A 94 26.49 20.93 -12.56
C ALA A 94 26.95 22.12 -11.71
N GLY A 95 27.85 21.92 -10.75
CA GLY A 95 28.45 23.00 -9.95
C GLY A 95 29.34 23.89 -10.82
N PRO A 96 29.09 25.21 -10.93
CA PRO A 96 29.84 26.12 -11.82
C PRO A 96 31.35 26.17 -11.58
N ASP A 97 31.79 25.83 -10.38
CA ASP A 97 33.18 25.67 -9.95
C ASP A 97 33.91 24.48 -10.63
N THR A 98 33.16 23.47 -11.07
CA THR A 98 33.71 22.29 -11.77
C THR A 98 33.90 22.49 -13.28
N PHE A 99 33.58 23.68 -13.81
CA PHE A 99 33.66 23.99 -15.23
C PHE A 99 35.04 24.51 -15.60
N LYS A 100 35.66 23.90 -16.63
CA LYS A 100 36.92 24.39 -17.19
C LYS A 100 36.67 25.75 -17.88
N PRO A 101 37.63 26.70 -17.86
CA PRO A 101 37.51 27.97 -18.58
C PRO A 101 37.20 27.82 -20.08
N GLU A 102 37.62 26.69 -20.67
CA GLU A 102 37.37 26.29 -22.06
C GLU A 102 35.87 26.04 -22.29
N THR A 103 35.20 25.34 -21.39
CA THR A 103 33.77 25.04 -21.47
C THR A 103 32.92 26.33 -21.49
N TRP A 104 33.34 27.36 -20.76
CA TRP A 104 32.68 28.67 -20.80
C TRP A 104 32.85 29.43 -22.12
N LYS A 105 33.88 29.11 -22.92
CA LYS A 105 34.05 29.65 -24.28
C LYS A 105 33.09 28.97 -25.26
N GLU A 106 32.79 27.70 -25.03
CA GLU A 106 31.92 26.82 -25.85
C GLU A 106 30.42 26.99 -25.58
N ARG A 107 30.06 27.68 -24.48
CA ARG A 107 28.70 27.81 -23.96
C ARG A 107 27.65 28.19 -25.01
N MET A 108 26.43 27.70 -24.80
CA MET A 108 25.23 28.06 -25.57
C MET A 108 25.37 27.84 -27.09
N PRO A 109 25.77 26.64 -27.55
CA PRO A 109 25.68 26.33 -28.96
C PRO A 109 24.20 26.29 -29.39
N LEU A 110 23.87 27.01 -30.46
CA LEU A 110 22.49 27.31 -30.88
C LEU A 110 22.16 26.68 -32.24
N ILE A 111 21.01 26.03 -32.35
CA ILE A 111 20.43 25.59 -33.64
C ILE A 111 19.00 26.13 -33.72
N ASP A 112 18.71 26.93 -34.74
CA ASP A 112 17.40 27.59 -34.88
C ASP A 112 16.83 27.58 -36.30
N GLY A 113 15.53 27.26 -36.41
CA GLY A 113 14.70 27.58 -37.56
C GLY A 113 14.93 26.76 -38.84
N LEU A 114 15.21 25.45 -38.73
CA LEU A 114 15.47 24.58 -39.90
C LEU A 114 14.71 23.25 -39.84
N GLU A 115 14.51 22.65 -41.01
CA GLU A 115 14.10 21.25 -41.17
C GLU A 115 15.32 20.36 -41.46
N ILE A 116 15.31 19.13 -40.93
CA ILE A 116 16.21 18.04 -41.31
C ILE A 116 15.36 16.86 -41.81
N VAL A 117 15.73 16.32 -42.97
CA VAL A 117 15.07 15.16 -43.60
C VAL A 117 16.09 14.04 -43.77
N GLY A 118 15.81 12.88 -43.19
CA GLY A 118 16.57 11.66 -43.48
C GLY A 118 16.28 11.13 -44.88
N ALA A 119 17.33 10.91 -45.67
CA ALA A 119 17.28 10.24 -46.98
C ALA A 119 18.12 8.95 -47.01
N HIS A 120 18.72 8.57 -45.88
CA HIS A 120 19.46 7.32 -45.68
C HIS A 120 18.89 6.56 -44.47
N PRO A 121 18.85 5.20 -44.47
CA PRO A 121 18.32 4.42 -43.34
C PRO A 121 19.01 4.67 -42.00
N GLU A 122 20.25 5.15 -42.02
CA GLU A 122 21.05 5.50 -40.84
C GLU A 122 21.29 7.02 -40.69
N ALA A 123 20.56 7.87 -41.43
CA ALA A 123 20.63 9.32 -41.23
C ALA A 123 19.95 9.69 -39.90
N ASP A 124 20.65 10.39 -39.02
CA ASP A 124 20.07 11.01 -37.81
C ASP A 124 19.94 12.53 -38.01
N GLY A 125 19.18 13.21 -37.16
CA GLY A 125 19.05 14.68 -37.19
C GLY A 125 20.24 15.39 -36.55
N ILE A 126 20.16 15.58 -35.22
CA ILE A 126 21.12 16.34 -34.43
C ILE A 126 21.76 15.45 -33.36
N GLU A 127 23.08 15.54 -33.18
CA GLU A 127 23.81 14.88 -32.11
C GLU A 127 24.56 15.89 -31.23
N LEU A 128 24.33 15.84 -29.90
CA LEU A 128 25.01 16.69 -28.92
C LEU A 128 25.88 15.85 -27.97
N ILE A 129 27.18 16.17 -27.91
CA ILE A 129 28.19 15.48 -27.12
C ILE A 129 28.98 16.51 -26.29
N LYS A 130 29.07 16.31 -24.97
CA LYS A 130 29.86 17.16 -24.04
C LYS A 130 29.50 18.66 -24.10
N THR A 131 28.26 19.00 -24.42
CA THR A 131 27.83 20.40 -24.57
C THR A 131 27.33 21.01 -23.26
N MET A 132 27.42 22.34 -23.17
CA MET A 132 26.90 23.16 -22.08
C MET A 132 25.96 24.25 -22.62
N GLN A 133 24.75 24.34 -22.08
CA GLN A 133 23.69 25.28 -22.48
C GLN A 133 23.20 25.14 -23.93
N ALA A 134 23.38 23.97 -24.54
CA ALA A 134 22.94 23.74 -25.91
C ALA A 134 21.45 24.00 -26.08
N THR A 135 21.10 24.82 -27.07
CA THR A 135 19.76 25.34 -27.30
C THR A 135 19.31 25.01 -28.71
N ILE A 136 18.23 24.24 -28.85
CA ILE A 136 17.62 23.86 -30.12
C ILE A 136 16.19 24.40 -30.14
N THR A 137 15.87 25.29 -31.09
CA THR A 137 14.56 25.92 -31.18
C THR A 137 13.99 25.93 -32.60
N ARG A 138 12.67 25.76 -32.75
CA ARG A 138 12.00 25.86 -34.06
C ARG A 138 12.61 24.92 -35.12
N VAL A 139 13.06 23.74 -34.69
CA VAL A 139 13.66 22.73 -35.57
C VAL A 139 12.65 21.62 -35.86
N ALA A 140 12.54 21.22 -37.13
CA ALA A 140 11.84 20.01 -37.53
C ALA A 140 12.86 18.90 -37.89
N VAL A 141 12.63 17.66 -37.47
CA VAL A 141 13.40 16.48 -37.92
C VAL A 141 12.43 15.35 -38.26
N ARG A 142 12.50 14.88 -39.51
CA ARG A 142 11.64 13.79 -39.99
C ARG A 142 12.33 12.81 -40.92
N LYS A 143 11.80 11.58 -41.00
CA LYS A 143 12.31 10.48 -41.83
C LYS A 143 13.77 10.10 -41.54
N ALA A 144 14.32 10.58 -40.43
CA ALA A 144 15.58 10.14 -39.88
C ALA A 144 15.39 8.82 -39.11
N ARG A 145 16.50 8.24 -38.66
CA ARG A 145 16.50 7.20 -37.63
C ARG A 145 16.27 7.83 -36.26
N HIS A 146 17.17 8.66 -35.75
CA HIS A 146 16.93 9.44 -34.52
C HIS A 146 16.76 10.93 -34.83
N GLY A 147 15.82 11.60 -34.15
CA GLY A 147 15.56 13.03 -34.32
C GLY A 147 16.66 13.89 -33.70
N ILE A 148 16.75 13.89 -32.37
CA ILE A 148 17.82 14.53 -31.60
C ILE A 148 18.41 13.49 -30.64
N ARG A 149 19.73 13.30 -30.66
CA ARG A 149 20.48 12.40 -29.77
C ARG A 149 21.37 13.20 -28.81
N LEU A 150 21.20 12.97 -27.52
CA LEU A 150 22.10 13.46 -26.47
C LEU A 150 22.96 12.29 -26.00
N TYR A 151 24.29 12.42 -26.09
CA TYR A 151 25.23 11.32 -25.80
C TYR A 151 26.36 11.73 -24.85
N GLU A 152 26.88 10.76 -24.11
CA GLU A 152 28.00 10.83 -23.15
C GLU A 152 27.77 11.81 -21.97
N ARG A 153 27.77 13.12 -22.22
CA ARG A 153 27.52 14.15 -21.20
C ARG A 153 26.92 15.38 -21.82
N ASN A 154 25.89 15.98 -21.21
CA ASN A 154 25.39 17.30 -21.60
C ASN A 154 24.87 18.06 -20.36
N ARG A 155 24.77 19.39 -20.42
CA ARG A 155 24.30 20.23 -19.30
C ARG A 155 23.39 21.34 -19.78
N ASN A 156 22.35 21.62 -19.00
CA ASN A 156 21.48 22.80 -19.14
C ASN A 156 20.88 22.90 -20.55
N VAL A 157 20.46 21.76 -21.10
CA VAL A 157 19.99 21.66 -22.50
C VAL A 157 18.58 22.23 -22.62
N VAL A 158 18.30 22.96 -23.70
CA VAL A 158 16.96 23.47 -24.03
C VAL A 158 16.54 22.98 -25.41
N ILE A 159 15.39 22.31 -25.48
CA ILE A 159 14.74 21.88 -26.72
C ILE A 159 13.33 22.47 -26.68
N ALA A 160 13.03 23.46 -27.52
CA ALA A 160 11.75 24.18 -27.45
C ALA A 160 11.13 24.48 -28.83
N ASN A 161 9.81 24.28 -28.94
CA ASN A 161 9.05 24.52 -30.18
C ASN A 161 9.58 23.69 -31.36
N CYS A 162 9.94 22.43 -31.13
CA CYS A 162 10.49 21.53 -32.16
C CYS A 162 9.44 20.52 -32.65
N HIS A 163 9.66 19.98 -33.85
CA HIS A 163 8.83 18.94 -34.47
C HIS A 163 9.67 17.70 -34.76
N LEU A 164 9.63 16.68 -33.91
CA LEU A 164 10.39 15.44 -34.06
C LEU A 164 9.42 14.35 -34.55
N TYR A 165 9.31 14.18 -35.87
CA TYR A 165 8.13 13.61 -36.51
C TYR A 165 8.46 12.49 -37.50
N GLU A 166 7.73 11.37 -37.51
CA GLU A 166 7.86 10.31 -38.53
C GLU A 166 9.32 9.77 -38.69
N ASN A 167 10.02 9.51 -37.57
CA ASN A 167 11.35 8.90 -37.59
C ASN A 167 11.30 7.38 -37.35
N SER A 168 12.20 6.62 -37.97
CA SER A 168 12.23 5.15 -37.88
C SER A 168 12.77 4.63 -36.55
N GLY A 169 13.43 5.49 -35.78
CA GLY A 169 13.89 5.26 -34.42
C GLY A 169 13.18 6.16 -33.41
N VAL A 170 13.94 6.97 -32.69
CA VAL A 170 13.48 7.76 -31.53
C VAL A 170 13.41 9.25 -31.85
N GLY A 171 12.39 9.96 -31.36
CA GLY A 171 12.27 11.41 -31.50
C GLY A 171 13.40 12.16 -30.78
N LEU A 172 13.36 12.18 -29.45
CA LEU A 172 14.42 12.70 -28.57
C LEU A 172 15.04 11.54 -27.79
N TYR A 173 16.30 11.23 -28.11
CA TYR A 173 17.03 10.11 -27.54
C TYR A 173 18.12 10.57 -26.57
N LEU A 174 17.90 10.34 -25.28
CA LEU A 174 18.91 10.43 -24.23
C LEU A 174 19.56 9.05 -24.13
N ASP A 175 20.77 8.93 -24.68
CA ASP A 175 21.44 7.65 -24.94
C ASP A 175 22.71 7.55 -24.09
N ARG A 176 22.67 6.77 -22.99
CA ARG A 176 23.77 6.65 -22.00
C ARG A 176 24.38 8.00 -21.63
N VAL A 177 23.53 9.04 -21.53
CA VAL A 177 23.99 10.41 -21.28
C VAL A 177 24.02 10.70 -19.78
N ASN A 178 25.14 11.25 -19.33
CA ASN A 178 25.22 11.92 -18.05
C ASN A 178 24.70 13.35 -18.21
N LEU A 179 23.48 13.63 -17.75
CA LEU A 179 22.82 14.91 -17.91
C LEU A 179 22.31 15.46 -16.58
N HIS A 180 22.51 16.75 -16.38
CA HIS A 180 21.87 17.50 -15.29
C HIS A 180 21.26 18.76 -15.91
N GLN A 181 19.96 18.97 -15.67
CA GLN A 181 19.14 20.08 -16.15
C GLN A 181 18.85 20.01 -17.67
N ILE A 182 17.60 19.72 -18.04
CA ILE A 182 17.10 19.77 -19.42
C ILE A 182 15.62 20.16 -19.47
N ASN A 183 15.32 21.16 -20.31
CA ASN A 183 13.96 21.60 -20.59
C ASN A 183 13.54 21.15 -22.00
N VAL A 184 12.45 20.40 -22.09
CA VAL A 184 11.77 20.02 -23.35
C VAL A 184 10.38 20.65 -23.32
N THR A 185 10.15 21.68 -24.14
CA THR A 185 8.93 22.50 -24.03
C THR A 185 8.24 22.79 -25.36
N GLY A 186 6.90 22.88 -25.34
CA GLY A 186 6.09 23.36 -26.48
C GLY A 186 6.32 22.62 -27.79
N SER A 187 6.74 21.35 -27.75
CA SER A 187 7.24 20.59 -28.91
C SER A 187 6.27 19.48 -29.30
N HIS A 188 6.18 19.20 -30.61
CA HIS A 188 5.48 18.04 -31.15
C HIS A 188 6.47 16.90 -31.38
N ILE A 189 6.27 15.75 -30.76
CA ILE A 189 7.18 14.59 -30.84
C ILE A 189 6.33 13.38 -31.19
N SER A 190 6.25 13.03 -32.47
CA SER A 190 5.20 12.13 -32.95
C SER A 190 5.62 11.11 -34.02
N TYR A 191 4.95 9.96 -34.04
CA TYR A 191 5.15 8.88 -35.03
C TYR A 191 6.59 8.32 -35.10
N ASN A 192 7.37 8.45 -34.02
CA ASN A 192 8.73 7.91 -33.91
C ASN A 192 8.70 6.44 -33.45
N ARG A 193 9.13 5.50 -34.30
CA ARG A 193 8.77 4.07 -34.16
C ARG A 193 9.39 3.33 -32.97
N GLN A 194 10.44 3.86 -32.35
CA GLN A 194 11.09 3.30 -31.17
C GLN A 194 10.86 4.11 -29.88
N GLY A 195 10.08 5.20 -29.94
CA GLY A 195 9.70 6.00 -28.78
C GLY A 195 9.83 7.51 -29.00
N GLY A 196 9.09 8.30 -28.21
CA GLY A 196 9.01 9.74 -28.35
C GLY A 196 10.20 10.42 -27.69
N VAL A 197 10.15 10.53 -26.37
CA VAL A 197 11.30 10.89 -25.51
C VAL A 197 11.78 9.62 -24.81
N VAL A 198 12.99 9.16 -25.10
CA VAL A 198 13.54 7.91 -24.54
C VAL A 198 14.83 8.19 -23.79
N LEU A 199 14.89 7.78 -22.53
CA LEU A 199 16.10 7.73 -21.71
C LEU A 199 16.53 6.27 -21.60
N ARG A 200 17.70 5.93 -22.13
CA ARG A 200 18.29 4.58 -22.05
C ARG A 200 19.56 4.63 -21.21
N ASP A 201 19.56 3.96 -20.06
CA ASP A 201 20.75 3.72 -19.21
C ASP A 201 21.54 5.00 -18.90
N CYS A 202 20.80 6.04 -18.52
CA CYS A 202 21.33 7.39 -18.32
C CYS A 202 21.68 7.71 -16.86
N VAL A 203 22.44 8.79 -16.67
CA VAL A 203 22.57 9.47 -15.37
C VAL A 203 21.90 10.84 -15.50
N VAL A 204 20.58 10.90 -15.31
CA VAL A 204 19.76 12.11 -15.54
C VAL A 204 19.22 12.67 -14.24
N ARG A 205 19.32 13.99 -14.07
CA ARG A 205 18.70 14.79 -13.00
C ARG A 205 18.06 16.04 -13.59
N ASN A 206 16.94 16.47 -13.02
CA ASN A 206 16.20 17.67 -13.43
C ASN A 206 15.82 17.67 -14.93
N LEU A 207 14.97 16.71 -15.34
CA LEU A 207 14.34 16.68 -16.66
C LEU A 207 12.93 17.24 -16.57
N GLN A 208 12.63 18.28 -17.35
CA GLN A 208 11.30 18.86 -17.48
C GLN A 208 10.76 18.65 -18.90
N ILE A 209 9.65 17.93 -19.03
CA ILE A 209 8.85 17.81 -20.25
C ILE A 209 7.54 18.55 -19.99
N THR A 210 7.32 19.70 -20.66
CA THR A 210 6.21 20.59 -20.31
C THR A 210 5.52 21.22 -21.53
N GLY A 211 4.19 21.08 -21.60
CA GLY A 211 3.38 21.67 -22.66
C GLY A 211 3.65 21.08 -24.04
N CYS A 212 4.08 19.81 -24.10
CA CYS A 212 4.37 19.10 -25.35
C CYS A 212 3.17 18.28 -25.82
N ASP A 213 3.15 18.02 -27.12
CA ASP A 213 2.24 17.07 -27.76
C ASP A 213 3.08 15.87 -28.23
N ILE A 214 2.80 14.69 -27.68
CA ILE A 214 3.65 13.51 -27.85
C ILE A 214 2.76 12.31 -28.19
N GLU A 215 2.69 11.94 -29.47
CA GLU A 215 1.73 10.94 -29.96
C GLU A 215 2.28 9.93 -30.98
N GLY A 216 1.75 8.70 -30.97
CA GLY A 216 2.04 7.71 -32.02
C GLY A 216 3.44 7.12 -31.98
N ASN A 217 4.19 7.26 -30.89
CA ASN A 217 5.61 6.91 -30.86
C ASN A 217 5.90 5.43 -30.59
N MET A 218 5.44 4.59 -31.53
CA MET A 218 5.54 3.12 -31.50
C MET A 218 5.37 2.55 -32.92
N PRO A 219 5.52 1.23 -33.14
CA PRO A 219 5.23 0.60 -34.43
C PRO A 219 3.82 0.94 -34.94
N GLY A 220 3.70 1.12 -36.26
CA GLY A 220 2.44 1.40 -36.96
C GLY A 220 1.71 0.12 -37.41
N ASP A 221 1.80 -0.95 -36.62
CA ASP A 221 1.27 -2.27 -36.92
C ASP A 221 1.12 -3.12 -35.64
N ALA A 222 0.82 -4.42 -35.78
CA ALA A 222 0.59 -5.35 -34.66
C ALA A 222 1.86 -5.78 -33.92
N THR A 223 3.03 -5.21 -34.24
CA THR A 223 4.30 -5.68 -33.66
C THR A 223 4.32 -5.43 -32.16
N PRO A 224 4.46 -6.48 -31.32
CA PRO A 224 4.60 -6.33 -29.88
C PRO A 224 5.82 -5.46 -29.55
N THR A 225 5.67 -4.50 -28.63
CA THR A 225 6.65 -3.46 -28.40
C THR A 225 6.78 -3.08 -26.93
N ARG A 226 7.92 -2.49 -26.57
CA ARG A 226 8.12 -1.76 -25.31
C ARG A 226 8.21 -0.24 -25.51
N ALA A 227 8.08 0.25 -26.74
CA ALA A 227 8.12 1.68 -27.05
C ALA A 227 7.03 2.47 -26.30
N ALA A 228 7.31 3.73 -26.00
CA ALA A 228 6.36 4.64 -25.38
C ALA A 228 6.57 6.09 -25.82
N ASN A 229 5.56 6.93 -25.62
CA ASN A 229 5.65 8.37 -25.86
C ASN A 229 6.70 9.02 -24.95
N VAL A 230 6.73 8.66 -23.68
CA VAL A 230 7.86 8.90 -22.77
C VAL A 230 8.32 7.57 -22.17
N TRP A 231 9.59 7.22 -22.37
CA TRP A 231 10.18 5.97 -21.88
C TRP A 231 11.44 6.26 -21.06
N ILE A 232 11.42 5.91 -19.78
CA ILE A 232 12.60 5.85 -18.91
C ILE A 232 12.98 4.38 -18.74
N ASP A 233 14.18 4.00 -19.19
CA ASP A 233 14.65 2.63 -19.20
C ASP A 233 16.06 2.49 -18.60
N LEU A 234 16.14 1.79 -17.47
CA LEU A 234 17.39 1.38 -16.81
C LEU A 234 17.57 -0.15 -16.81
N SER A 235 16.88 -0.86 -17.72
CA SER A 235 16.83 -2.33 -17.72
C SER A 235 18.03 -3.04 -18.34
N ALA A 236 18.99 -2.34 -18.98
CA ALA A 236 20.21 -2.98 -19.50
C ALA A 236 21.28 -3.24 -18.41
N GLN A 237 21.04 -2.77 -17.18
CA GLN A 237 21.83 -3.02 -15.97
C GLN A 237 23.23 -2.37 -15.92
N GLU A 238 23.56 -1.40 -16.79
CA GLU A 238 24.88 -0.73 -16.79
C GLU A 238 25.23 -0.09 -15.42
N GLU A 239 26.46 -0.24 -14.95
CA GLU A 239 26.84 0.23 -13.60
C GLU A 239 26.81 1.77 -13.50
N GLY A 240 26.26 2.30 -12.39
CA GLY A 240 26.23 3.75 -12.11
C GLY A 240 25.10 4.55 -12.78
N THR A 241 24.24 3.94 -13.60
CA THR A 241 23.06 4.61 -14.17
C THR A 241 22.05 5.00 -13.08
N SER A 242 21.43 6.18 -13.18
CA SER A 242 20.29 6.54 -12.33
C SER A 242 19.50 7.70 -12.93
N VAL A 243 18.17 7.62 -12.89
CA VAL A 243 17.28 8.71 -13.31
C VAL A 243 16.46 9.15 -12.11
N ALA A 244 16.48 10.44 -11.82
CA ALA A 244 15.61 11.05 -10.82
C ALA A 244 15.27 12.50 -11.16
N GLU A 245 14.35 13.10 -10.39
CA GLU A 245 13.96 14.51 -10.51
C GLU A 245 13.39 14.82 -11.91
N VAL A 246 12.31 14.11 -12.27
CA VAL A 246 11.65 14.21 -13.58
C VAL A 246 10.26 14.82 -13.43
N SER A 247 9.90 15.79 -14.27
CA SER A 247 8.51 16.27 -14.42
C SER A 247 7.99 16.07 -15.84
N ILE A 248 6.80 15.51 -15.96
CA ILE A 248 6.03 15.36 -17.20
C ILE A 248 4.70 16.06 -16.96
N THR A 249 4.55 17.29 -17.46
CA THR A 249 3.45 18.17 -17.04
C THR A 249 2.75 18.93 -18.16
N GLY A 250 1.43 19.06 -18.08
CA GLY A 250 0.64 19.83 -19.05
C GLY A 250 0.77 19.32 -20.49
N CYS A 251 1.13 18.05 -20.68
CA CYS A 251 1.35 17.44 -21.99
C CYS A 251 0.10 16.71 -22.50
N THR A 252 0.00 16.60 -23.81
CA THR A 252 -0.89 15.66 -24.49
C THR A 252 -0.08 14.41 -24.83
N LEU A 253 -0.51 13.26 -24.30
CA LEU A 253 0.19 11.98 -24.40
C LEU A 253 -0.77 10.97 -25.04
N GLN A 254 -0.72 10.92 -26.37
CA GLN A 254 -1.71 10.21 -27.16
C GLN A 254 -1.00 9.36 -28.23
N HIS A 255 -1.64 9.18 -29.37
CA HIS A 255 -2.23 7.90 -29.69
C HIS A 255 -1.28 6.69 -29.82
N SER A 256 -1.82 5.46 -29.86
CA SER A 256 -1.12 4.40 -30.61
C SER A 256 -0.94 4.82 -32.07
N ALA A 257 0.14 4.35 -32.73
CA ALA A 257 0.61 4.94 -33.98
C ALA A 257 -0.32 4.72 -35.21
N ASN A 258 -1.36 3.88 -35.05
CA ASN A 258 -2.53 3.81 -35.92
C ASN A 258 -3.79 4.04 -35.09
N GLN A 259 -4.77 4.76 -35.65
CA GLN A 259 -5.98 5.20 -34.95
C GLN A 259 -7.28 4.89 -35.70
N GLY A 260 -8.39 4.76 -34.95
CA GLY A 260 -9.75 4.56 -35.47
C GLY A 260 -10.27 3.11 -35.52
N ARG A 261 -11.47 2.91 -36.11
CA ARG A 261 -12.28 1.67 -36.07
C ARG A 261 -11.65 0.39 -36.68
N ARG A 262 -10.46 0.49 -37.26
CA ARG A 262 -9.65 -0.63 -37.79
C ARG A 262 -8.17 -0.50 -37.39
N ALA A 263 -7.89 0.29 -36.36
CA ALA A 263 -6.55 0.48 -35.84
C ALA A 263 -5.97 -0.86 -35.40
N VAL A 264 -4.73 -1.08 -35.81
CA VAL A 264 -3.92 -2.17 -35.30
C VAL A 264 -3.04 -1.57 -34.21
N LEU A 265 -3.36 -1.88 -32.95
CA LEU A 265 -2.54 -1.48 -31.81
C LEU A 265 -1.20 -2.19 -31.86
N ALA A 266 -0.13 -1.48 -31.49
CA ALA A 266 1.16 -2.10 -31.16
C ALA A 266 1.10 -2.66 -29.72
N PRO A 267 1.00 -3.99 -29.51
CA PRO A 267 0.74 -4.56 -28.19
C PRO A 267 1.88 -4.26 -27.21
N GLY A 268 1.54 -3.75 -26.03
CA GLY A 268 2.52 -3.35 -25.00
C GLY A 268 3.09 -1.93 -25.16
N GLY A 269 2.76 -1.21 -26.24
CA GLY A 269 3.10 0.21 -26.39
C GLY A 269 2.40 1.08 -25.35
N ALA A 270 3.06 2.12 -24.83
CA ALA A 270 2.57 2.90 -23.69
C ALA A 270 2.61 4.43 -23.90
N ASN A 271 1.87 5.19 -23.09
CA ASN A 271 2.05 6.64 -23.03
C ASN A 271 3.27 7.00 -22.18
N ILE A 272 3.30 6.58 -20.92
CA ILE A 272 4.48 6.72 -20.06
C ILE A 272 4.91 5.33 -19.60
N ARG A 273 6.20 5.01 -19.79
CA ARG A 273 6.83 3.80 -19.26
C ARG A 273 8.04 4.16 -18.42
N ILE A 274 8.08 3.67 -17.18
CA ILE A 274 9.16 3.85 -16.22
C ILE A 274 9.65 2.47 -15.80
N VAL A 275 10.93 2.18 -16.05
CA VAL A 275 11.55 0.88 -15.74
C VAL A 275 12.88 1.10 -15.04
N GLY A 276 12.89 0.89 -13.72
CA GLY A 276 14.10 0.82 -12.90
C GLY A 276 14.56 -0.61 -12.64
N ARG A 277 15.27 -0.80 -11.52
CA ARG A 277 15.70 -2.10 -10.96
C ARG A 277 15.89 -2.00 -9.43
N PRO A 278 16.04 -3.09 -8.66
CA PRO A 278 16.06 -3.05 -7.19
C PRO A 278 17.12 -2.10 -6.61
N GLU A 279 18.32 -2.08 -7.19
CA GLU A 279 19.48 -1.30 -6.72
C GLU A 279 19.44 0.16 -7.21
N TYR A 280 18.80 0.37 -8.37
CA TYR A 280 18.68 1.67 -9.05
C TYR A 280 17.23 1.87 -9.52
N PRO A 281 16.29 2.11 -8.59
CA PRO A 281 14.93 2.48 -8.96
C PRO A 281 14.94 3.86 -9.63
N VAL A 282 13.96 4.11 -10.51
CA VAL A 282 13.70 5.48 -10.97
C VAL A 282 13.03 6.23 -9.83
N ASP A 283 13.56 7.38 -9.45
CA ASP A 283 13.20 8.08 -8.20
C ASP A 283 12.61 9.46 -8.48
N THR A 284 11.67 9.95 -7.67
CA THR A 284 11.19 11.34 -7.68
C THR A 284 10.69 11.79 -9.07
N VAL A 285 9.53 11.27 -9.47
CA VAL A 285 8.90 11.54 -10.77
C VAL A 285 7.51 12.15 -10.58
N THR A 286 7.24 13.30 -11.22
CA THR A 286 5.93 13.96 -11.21
C THR A 286 5.27 13.88 -12.59
N ILE A 287 4.09 13.26 -12.65
CA ILE A 287 3.21 13.17 -13.83
C ILE A 287 1.96 14.01 -13.52
N GLY A 288 1.95 15.26 -13.98
CA GLY A 288 0.98 16.27 -13.52
C GLY A 288 0.18 16.98 -14.62
N ASN A 289 -1.13 17.02 -14.51
CA ASN A 289 -2.02 17.81 -15.40
C ASN A 289 -1.92 17.42 -16.89
N ASN A 290 -1.71 16.13 -17.20
CA ASN A 290 -1.62 15.65 -18.59
C ASN A 290 -2.96 15.07 -19.09
N VAL A 291 -3.10 14.96 -20.40
CA VAL A 291 -4.19 14.27 -21.08
C VAL A 291 -3.64 13.00 -21.72
N LEU A 292 -4.21 11.83 -21.39
CA LEU A 292 -3.70 10.52 -21.83
C LEU A 292 -4.76 9.69 -22.58
N SER A 293 -4.36 9.02 -23.67
CA SER A 293 -5.24 8.08 -24.39
C SER A 293 -4.55 6.90 -25.09
N ASP A 294 -5.32 5.83 -25.26
CA ASP A 294 -5.32 4.83 -26.35
C ASP A 294 -3.97 4.34 -26.88
N THR A 295 -3.10 4.03 -25.94
CA THR A 295 -2.01 3.07 -26.09
C THR A 295 -2.39 1.75 -25.39
N SER A 296 -1.51 0.73 -25.41
CA SER A 296 -1.81 -0.52 -24.69
C SER A 296 -1.83 -0.32 -23.17
N LEU A 297 -1.02 0.61 -22.67
CA LEU A 297 -0.87 0.95 -21.25
C LEU A 297 -0.69 2.45 -21.13
N SER A 298 -1.59 3.18 -20.46
CA SER A 298 -1.38 4.64 -20.35
C SER A 298 -0.18 4.95 -19.44
N VAL A 299 -0.09 4.37 -18.25
CA VAL A 299 1.10 4.50 -17.40
C VAL A 299 1.56 3.14 -16.89
N ASP A 300 2.81 2.78 -17.19
CA ASP A 300 3.47 1.53 -16.80
C ASP A 300 4.70 1.85 -15.94
N ILE A 301 4.69 1.44 -14.67
CA ILE A 301 5.71 1.76 -13.67
C ILE A 301 6.24 0.45 -13.06
N ASP A 302 7.53 0.19 -13.23
CA ASP A 302 8.22 -0.97 -12.67
C ASP A 302 9.52 -0.53 -11.99
N TYR A 303 9.74 -0.97 -10.75
CA TYR A 303 10.89 -0.58 -9.91
C TYR A 303 11.11 0.95 -9.82
N ALA A 304 10.10 1.69 -9.36
CA ALA A 304 10.21 3.12 -9.11
C ALA A 304 9.95 3.50 -7.64
N LYS A 305 10.40 4.69 -7.26
CA LYS A 305 10.21 5.31 -5.93
C LYS A 305 9.74 6.75 -6.06
N ASP A 306 8.89 7.19 -5.14
CA ASP A 306 8.42 8.58 -5.03
C ASP A 306 7.86 9.14 -6.34
N VAL A 307 6.90 8.40 -6.91
CA VAL A 307 6.22 8.75 -8.16
C VAL A 307 4.83 9.31 -7.87
N VAL A 308 4.54 10.52 -8.36
CA VAL A 308 3.27 11.23 -8.15
C VAL A 308 2.52 11.39 -9.47
N LEU A 309 1.28 10.92 -9.51
CA LEU A 309 0.31 11.13 -10.59
C LEU A 309 -0.81 12.03 -10.08
N THR A 310 -0.95 13.25 -10.61
CA THR A 310 -1.99 14.18 -10.16
C THR A 310 -2.58 15.08 -11.24
N GLY A 311 -3.89 15.37 -11.16
CA GLY A 311 -4.59 16.24 -12.10
C GLY A 311 -4.71 15.72 -13.53
N ASN A 312 -4.37 14.44 -13.78
CA ASN A 312 -4.38 13.88 -15.13
C ASN A 312 -5.79 13.41 -15.56
N ASN A 313 -6.05 13.46 -16.86
CA ASN A 313 -7.27 12.97 -17.49
C ASN A 313 -6.96 11.79 -18.43
N PHE A 314 -7.34 10.59 -18.01
CA PHE A 314 -7.24 9.35 -18.78
C PHE A 314 -8.59 9.11 -19.44
N PHE A 315 -8.66 9.21 -20.77
CA PHE A 315 -9.97 9.18 -21.46
C PHE A 315 -10.17 8.03 -22.44
N THR A 316 -9.20 7.14 -22.61
CA THR A 316 -9.30 5.88 -23.38
C THR A 316 -8.07 5.02 -23.02
N SER A 317 -8.21 3.73 -22.69
CA SER A 317 -7.07 2.83 -22.38
C SER A 317 -7.40 1.37 -22.69
N MET A 318 -6.41 0.58 -23.16
CA MET A 318 -6.64 -0.78 -23.69
C MET A 318 -5.48 -1.78 -23.46
N PRO A 319 -5.48 -2.63 -22.41
CA PRO A 319 -6.55 -2.79 -21.44
C PRO A 319 -6.45 -1.86 -20.23
N GLN A 320 -5.26 -1.34 -19.89
CA GLN A 320 -5.02 -0.74 -18.57
C GLN A 320 -4.57 0.73 -18.62
N ASP A 321 -5.08 1.53 -17.71
CA ASP A 321 -4.75 2.94 -17.53
C ASP A 321 -3.47 3.11 -16.71
N LEU A 322 -3.34 2.30 -15.65
CA LEU A 322 -2.24 2.37 -14.71
C LEU A 322 -1.80 0.97 -14.26
N VAL A 323 -0.51 0.70 -14.41
CA VAL A 323 0.15 -0.50 -13.90
C VAL A 323 1.34 -0.09 -13.04
N VAL A 324 1.36 -0.59 -11.81
CA VAL A 324 2.43 -0.35 -10.82
C VAL A 324 2.95 -1.68 -10.32
N HIS A 325 4.22 -1.94 -10.56
CA HIS A 325 4.94 -3.16 -10.22
C HIS A 325 6.19 -2.86 -9.38
N ARG A 326 6.41 -3.64 -8.33
CA ARG A 326 7.68 -3.68 -7.57
C ARG A 326 8.17 -2.30 -7.12
N SER A 327 7.22 -1.40 -6.85
CA SER A 327 7.46 0.02 -6.63
C SER A 327 7.04 0.45 -5.23
N GLU A 328 7.53 1.61 -4.80
CA GLU A 328 7.35 2.11 -3.45
C GLU A 328 6.98 3.59 -3.45
N ARG A 329 6.04 4.01 -2.59
CA ARG A 329 5.59 5.42 -2.51
C ARG A 329 5.14 5.96 -3.88
N VAL A 330 4.26 5.21 -4.55
CA VAL A 330 3.53 5.70 -5.72
C VAL A 330 2.21 6.32 -5.25
N LEU A 331 2.03 7.62 -5.52
CA LEU A 331 0.87 8.41 -5.10
C LEU A 331 0.04 8.82 -6.32
N VAL A 332 -1.18 8.34 -6.41
CA VAL A 332 -2.13 8.63 -7.49
C VAL A 332 -3.28 9.42 -6.89
N ASN A 333 -3.24 10.74 -7.05
CA ASN A 333 -4.13 11.67 -6.33
C ASN A 333 -4.82 12.67 -7.26
N GLY A 334 -6.15 12.70 -7.27
CA GLY A 334 -6.90 13.74 -7.99
C GLY A 334 -6.89 13.59 -9.51
N ASN A 335 -7.06 12.36 -10.02
CA ASN A 335 -7.11 12.05 -11.45
C ASN A 335 -8.52 11.60 -11.87
N SER A 336 -8.80 11.67 -13.18
CA SER A 336 -10.03 11.14 -13.76
C SER A 336 -9.74 10.04 -14.77
N PHE A 337 -10.37 8.88 -14.59
CA PHE A 337 -10.31 7.72 -15.46
C PHE A 337 -11.70 7.49 -16.07
N ASN A 338 -11.85 7.80 -17.35
CA ASN A 338 -13.15 7.80 -18.04
C ASN A 338 -12.99 7.41 -19.52
N PRO A 339 -12.95 6.10 -19.84
CA PRO A 339 -12.80 5.61 -21.21
C PRO A 339 -14.04 5.95 -22.05
N ARG A 340 -13.88 6.81 -23.05
CA ARG A 340 -14.99 7.36 -23.87
C ARG A 340 -15.43 6.47 -25.04
N GLN A 341 -14.91 5.25 -25.17
CA GLN A 341 -15.12 4.39 -26.33
C GLN A 341 -15.59 3.01 -25.88
N ASP A 342 -16.70 2.52 -26.44
CA ASP A 342 -17.39 1.27 -26.06
C ASP A 342 -16.52 0.00 -26.09
N TRP A 343 -15.37 0.05 -26.78
CA TRP A 343 -14.40 -1.05 -26.88
C TRP A 343 -13.25 -0.96 -25.87
N SER A 344 -13.20 0.09 -25.06
CA SER A 344 -12.18 0.26 -24.02
C SER A 344 -12.44 -0.69 -22.87
N VAL A 345 -11.37 -1.15 -22.24
CA VAL A 345 -11.48 -1.97 -21.03
C VAL A 345 -11.30 -1.07 -19.81
N GLY A 346 -10.17 -0.37 -19.73
CA GLY A 346 -9.78 0.42 -18.57
C GLY A 346 -9.42 -0.48 -17.37
N GLY A 347 -8.42 -0.08 -16.58
CA GLY A 347 -8.00 -0.88 -15.44
C GLY A 347 -6.80 -0.32 -14.68
N ILE A 348 -6.81 -0.50 -13.37
CA ILE A 348 -5.75 -0.05 -12.45
C ILE A 348 -5.20 -1.25 -11.68
N VAL A 349 -3.88 -1.49 -11.78
CA VAL A 349 -3.20 -2.60 -11.11
C VAL A 349 -2.03 -2.10 -10.29
N PHE A 350 -2.03 -2.42 -8.99
CA PHE A 350 -0.86 -2.37 -8.12
C PHE A 350 -0.48 -3.80 -7.74
N ARG A 351 0.78 -4.17 -7.94
CA ARG A 351 1.28 -5.51 -7.64
C ARG A 351 2.68 -5.49 -7.06
N ASP A 352 2.95 -6.34 -6.07
CA ASP A 352 4.26 -6.50 -5.42
C ASP A 352 4.85 -5.16 -4.93
N SER A 353 3.99 -4.21 -4.53
CA SER A 353 4.32 -2.79 -4.29
C SER A 353 3.93 -2.33 -2.89
N LYS A 354 4.65 -1.35 -2.32
CA LYS A 354 4.49 -0.95 -0.92
C LYS A 354 4.32 0.56 -0.70
N SER A 355 3.67 0.93 0.40
CA SER A 355 3.45 2.34 0.80
C SER A 355 2.81 3.19 -0.31
N CYS A 356 1.93 2.60 -1.12
CA CYS A 356 1.27 3.25 -2.25
C CYS A 356 -0.10 3.80 -1.86
N LEU A 357 -0.51 4.91 -2.50
CA LEU A 357 -1.78 5.59 -2.22
C LEU A 357 -2.53 5.87 -3.53
N PHE A 358 -3.73 5.32 -3.66
CA PHE A 358 -4.67 5.67 -4.73
C PHE A 358 -5.84 6.45 -4.11
N SER A 359 -5.90 7.77 -4.32
CA SER A 359 -6.84 8.62 -3.57
C SER A 359 -7.49 9.74 -4.36
N ASN A 360 -8.71 10.15 -3.97
CA ASN A 360 -9.41 11.29 -4.58
C ASN A 360 -9.58 11.18 -6.10
N ASN A 361 -9.68 9.96 -6.64
CA ASN A 361 -9.80 9.71 -8.07
C ASN A 361 -11.25 9.40 -8.46
N THR A 362 -11.63 9.76 -9.68
CA THR A 362 -12.88 9.29 -10.31
C THR A 362 -12.57 8.18 -11.30
N VAL A 363 -13.32 7.08 -11.23
CA VAL A 363 -13.22 5.93 -12.15
C VAL A 363 -14.61 5.67 -12.71
N HIS A 364 -14.70 5.62 -14.03
CA HIS A 364 -15.95 5.43 -14.76
C HIS A 364 -15.76 4.40 -15.88
N GLY A 365 -16.80 3.65 -16.25
CA GLY A 365 -16.84 2.89 -17.50
C GLY A 365 -15.87 1.71 -17.62
N PHE A 366 -15.30 1.22 -16.51
CA PHE A 366 -14.31 0.13 -16.54
C PHE A 366 -14.97 -1.24 -16.77
N ARG A 367 -14.32 -2.08 -17.59
CA ARG A 367 -14.76 -3.41 -18.05
C ARG A 367 -13.68 -4.49 -17.84
N ASP A 368 -12.68 -4.23 -16.99
CA ASP A 368 -11.64 -5.24 -16.66
C ASP A 368 -12.30 -6.49 -16.04
N PRO A 369 -12.03 -7.70 -16.55
CA PRO A 369 -12.70 -8.94 -16.14
C PRO A 369 -12.25 -9.46 -14.76
N VAL A 370 -11.37 -8.75 -14.05
CA VAL A 370 -10.89 -9.10 -12.72
C VAL A 370 -11.32 -8.06 -11.70
N ALA A 371 -11.03 -6.78 -11.96
CA ALA A 371 -11.36 -5.65 -11.07
C ALA A 371 -11.11 -4.31 -11.76
N ALA A 372 -11.94 -3.30 -11.51
CA ALA A 372 -11.60 -1.93 -11.89
C ALA A 372 -10.32 -1.43 -11.19
N ILE A 373 -10.10 -1.86 -9.94
CA ILE A 373 -8.87 -1.61 -9.18
C ILE A 373 -8.41 -2.90 -8.50
N LEU A 374 -7.22 -3.39 -8.87
CA LEU A 374 -6.57 -4.57 -8.27
C LEU A 374 -5.33 -4.16 -7.46
N PHE A 375 -5.28 -4.54 -6.19
CA PHE A 375 -4.06 -4.55 -5.37
C PHE A 375 -3.69 -6.02 -5.09
N GLU A 376 -2.46 -6.43 -5.39
CA GLU A 376 -2.01 -7.83 -5.29
C GLU A 376 -0.61 -7.91 -4.66
N ARG A 377 -0.46 -8.64 -3.54
CA ARG A 377 0.79 -8.71 -2.75
C ARG A 377 1.34 -7.32 -2.40
N CYS A 378 0.44 -6.39 -2.08
CA CYS A 378 0.78 -5.03 -1.65
C CYS A 378 0.93 -4.94 -0.13
N ILE A 379 1.80 -4.05 0.34
CA ILE A 379 2.08 -3.83 1.78
C ILE A 379 1.83 -2.36 2.14
N ASN A 380 1.18 -2.08 3.27
CA ASN A 380 0.99 -0.73 3.82
C ASN A 380 0.42 0.27 2.77
N SER A 381 -0.55 -0.16 1.96
CA SER A 381 -1.04 0.59 0.79
C SER A 381 -2.54 0.80 0.84
N ARG A 382 -3.01 1.97 0.39
CA ARG A 382 -4.39 2.45 0.66
C ARG A 382 -5.10 2.94 -0.60
N ILE A 383 -6.37 2.61 -0.70
CA ILE A 383 -7.34 3.24 -1.61
C ILE A 383 -8.22 4.16 -0.76
N SER A 384 -8.41 5.43 -1.12
CA SER A 384 -9.30 6.29 -0.33
C SER A 384 -9.99 7.44 -1.08
N ASN A 385 -11.17 7.88 -0.59
CA ASN A 385 -11.88 9.04 -1.13
C ASN A 385 -12.17 8.94 -2.65
N CYS A 386 -12.33 7.74 -3.19
CA CYS A 386 -12.56 7.53 -4.62
C CYS A 386 -14.05 7.37 -4.95
N ILE A 387 -14.41 7.64 -6.20
CA ILE A 387 -15.77 7.45 -6.72
C ILE A 387 -15.68 6.55 -7.95
N LEU A 388 -16.23 5.33 -7.85
CA LEU A 388 -16.28 4.34 -8.91
C LEU A 388 -17.74 4.21 -9.40
N THR A 389 -17.97 4.39 -10.71
CA THR A 389 -19.31 4.42 -11.32
C THR A 389 -19.34 3.63 -12.63
N ASP A 390 -20.45 2.96 -12.96
CA ASP A 390 -20.59 2.14 -14.17
C ASP A 390 -19.37 1.23 -14.42
N ILE A 391 -19.19 0.22 -13.58
CA ILE A 391 -18.07 -0.73 -13.66
C ILE A 391 -18.60 -2.17 -13.71
N ASP A 392 -17.88 -3.06 -14.39
CA ASP A 392 -18.26 -4.48 -14.41
C ASP A 392 -17.82 -5.21 -13.13
N HIS A 393 -16.65 -4.86 -12.60
CA HIS A 393 -16.09 -5.41 -11.35
C HIS A 393 -15.47 -4.29 -10.48
N GLY A 394 -15.62 -4.42 -9.16
CA GLY A 394 -15.22 -3.41 -8.16
C GLY A 394 -13.73 -3.37 -7.83
N ILE A 395 -13.43 -3.27 -6.53
CA ILE A 395 -12.07 -3.26 -5.98
C ILE A 395 -11.73 -4.66 -5.49
N VAL A 396 -10.51 -5.14 -5.78
CA VAL A 396 -10.01 -6.43 -5.32
C VAL A 396 -8.66 -6.25 -4.63
N MET A 397 -8.52 -6.78 -3.41
CA MET A 397 -7.25 -6.95 -2.71
C MET A 397 -6.92 -8.44 -2.57
N ARG A 398 -5.70 -8.85 -2.93
CA ARG A 398 -5.22 -10.24 -2.86
C ARG A 398 -3.86 -10.30 -2.19
N ASP A 399 -3.70 -11.17 -1.20
CA ASP A 399 -2.45 -11.39 -0.47
C ASP A 399 -1.80 -10.09 0.07
N CYS A 400 -2.63 -9.09 0.40
CA CYS A 400 -2.19 -7.78 0.86
C CYS A 400 -2.00 -7.75 2.38
N GLN A 401 -1.01 -6.99 2.84
CA GLN A 401 -0.71 -6.77 4.25
C GLN A 401 -0.86 -5.28 4.60
N ASP A 402 -1.50 -4.95 5.72
CA ASP A 402 -1.70 -3.58 6.21
C ASP A 402 -2.32 -2.64 5.15
N CYS A 403 -3.20 -3.19 4.29
CA CYS A 403 -3.90 -2.47 3.23
C CYS A 403 -5.35 -2.14 3.62
N SER A 404 -5.89 -1.06 3.06
CA SER A 404 -7.23 -0.53 3.41
C SER A 404 -7.92 0.17 2.24
N VAL A 405 -9.26 0.16 2.27
CA VAL A 405 -10.14 0.93 1.38
C VAL A 405 -11.02 1.82 2.26
N ASP A 406 -10.80 3.13 2.22
CA ASP A 406 -11.44 4.08 3.14
C ASP A 406 -12.28 5.12 2.39
N ASN A 407 -13.48 5.44 2.89
CA ASN A 407 -14.34 6.51 2.35
C ASN A 407 -14.49 6.48 0.81
N THR A 408 -14.68 5.30 0.21
CA THR A 408 -14.71 5.11 -1.24
C THR A 408 -16.09 4.64 -1.68
N HIS A 409 -16.73 5.41 -2.55
CA HIS A 409 -18.03 5.08 -3.12
C HIS A 409 -17.88 4.20 -4.35
N VAL A 410 -18.66 3.12 -4.42
CA VAL A 410 -18.69 2.18 -5.55
C VAL A 410 -20.15 1.92 -5.89
N ASP A 411 -20.57 2.29 -7.11
CA ASP A 411 -21.88 1.90 -7.63
C ASP A 411 -21.98 0.37 -7.77
N PRO A 412 -23.17 -0.24 -7.63
CA PRO A 412 -23.36 -1.68 -7.82
C PRO A 412 -22.79 -2.17 -9.16
N PRO A 413 -21.84 -3.13 -9.19
CA PRO A 413 -21.21 -3.55 -10.44
C PRO A 413 -22.16 -4.25 -11.41
N ASN A 414 -22.01 -3.97 -12.71
CA ASN A 414 -22.89 -4.45 -13.78
C ASN A 414 -22.96 -5.98 -13.88
N GLN A 415 -21.87 -6.69 -13.56
CA GLN A 415 -21.77 -8.15 -13.68
C GLN A 415 -21.87 -8.89 -12.33
N GLY A 416 -22.35 -8.20 -11.30
CA GLY A 416 -22.65 -8.79 -9.99
C GLY A 416 -21.54 -8.68 -8.95
N GLY A 417 -21.96 -8.85 -7.70
CA GLY A 417 -21.21 -8.56 -6.49
C GLY A 417 -22.16 -7.91 -5.48
N GLU A 418 -22.02 -8.25 -4.19
CA GLU A 418 -22.79 -7.55 -3.17
C GLU A 418 -22.36 -6.08 -3.09
N LYS A 419 -23.31 -5.19 -2.76
CA LYS A 419 -23.00 -3.80 -2.45
C LYS A 419 -22.20 -3.77 -1.16
N ILE A 420 -20.88 -3.70 -1.26
CA ILE A 420 -20.03 -3.47 -0.10
C ILE A 420 -20.11 -1.99 0.27
N ASP A 421 -21.09 -1.63 1.10
CA ASP A 421 -20.98 -0.42 1.92
C ASP A 421 -19.84 -0.65 2.91
N ILE A 422 -18.64 -0.16 2.59
CA ILE A 422 -17.52 -0.10 3.56
C ILE A 422 -17.79 1.06 4.54
N SER A 423 -18.83 0.87 5.36
CA SER A 423 -19.17 1.67 6.54
C SER A 423 -19.42 0.79 7.76
N ALA A 424 -19.06 -0.49 7.69
CA ALA A 424 -19.01 -1.40 8.84
C ALA A 424 -17.55 -1.72 9.15
N ALA A 425 -17.09 -1.39 10.35
CA ALA A 425 -15.79 -1.83 10.81
C ALA A 425 -15.88 -3.31 11.26
N SER A 426 -14.81 -4.08 11.03
CA SER A 426 -14.69 -5.45 11.54
C SER A 426 -13.58 -5.49 12.60
N PRO A 427 -13.75 -6.22 13.71
CA PRO A 427 -12.67 -6.44 14.66
C PRO A 427 -11.54 -7.27 14.01
N PRO A 428 -10.27 -7.00 14.35
CA PRO A 428 -9.13 -7.75 13.86
C PRO A 428 -9.11 -9.15 14.46
N LYS A 429 -8.59 -10.12 13.70
CA LYS A 429 -8.36 -11.50 14.16
C LYS A 429 -6.88 -11.84 13.89
N PRO A 430 -6.03 -12.06 14.92
CA PRO A 430 -6.34 -11.93 16.35
C PRO A 430 -6.66 -10.48 16.77
N LEU A 431 -7.45 -10.32 17.84
CA LEU A 431 -7.83 -9.00 18.35
C LEU A 431 -6.61 -8.26 18.92
N PHE A 432 -5.79 -8.96 19.72
CA PHE A 432 -4.58 -8.38 20.28
C PHE A 432 -3.53 -9.44 20.68
N ARG A 433 -2.26 -9.05 20.61
CA ARG A 433 -1.10 -9.77 21.16
C ARG A 433 -0.24 -8.81 21.98
N ASP A 434 0.02 -9.16 23.22
CA ASP A 434 0.95 -8.43 24.10
C ASP A 434 2.30 -8.19 23.40
N PRO A 435 2.82 -6.95 23.36
CA PRO A 435 3.99 -6.63 22.55
C PRO A 435 5.34 -7.01 23.19
N ASN A 436 5.37 -7.43 24.46
CA ASN A 436 6.62 -7.75 25.17
C ASN A 436 6.84 -9.25 25.26
N TYR A 437 5.84 -9.98 25.73
CA TYR A 437 5.96 -11.42 26.00
C TYR A 437 4.93 -12.28 25.25
N HIS A 438 4.07 -11.70 24.42
CA HIS A 438 3.07 -12.40 23.60
C HIS A 438 2.12 -13.31 24.42
N GLY A 439 1.76 -12.89 25.63
CA GLY A 439 0.93 -13.69 26.55
C GLY A 439 -0.33 -12.96 27.00
N SER A 440 -1.19 -12.53 26.08
CA SER A 440 -2.45 -11.87 26.44
C SER A 440 -3.49 -12.88 26.91
N CYS A 441 -3.68 -12.99 28.21
CA CYS A 441 -4.60 -13.94 28.84
C CYS A 441 -5.59 -13.25 29.77
N ASP A 442 -6.63 -13.99 30.18
CA ASP A 442 -7.52 -13.62 31.29
C ASP A 442 -8.02 -12.16 31.18
N PRO A 443 -8.74 -11.84 30.08
CA PRO A 443 -9.20 -10.48 29.78
C PRO A 443 -10.37 -10.05 30.66
N GLU A 444 -10.51 -8.74 30.85
CA GLU A 444 -11.65 -8.08 31.44
C GLU A 444 -11.97 -6.79 30.69
N ILE A 445 -13.16 -6.71 30.08
CA ILE A 445 -13.58 -5.56 29.28
C ILE A 445 -14.52 -4.64 30.06
N VAL A 446 -14.20 -3.35 30.09
CA VAL A 446 -15.03 -2.31 30.69
C VAL A 446 -15.17 -1.12 29.75
N TRP A 447 -16.33 -0.46 29.79
CA TRP A 447 -16.52 0.85 29.16
C TRP A 447 -15.92 1.93 30.06
N ASN A 448 -14.90 2.66 29.59
CA ASN A 448 -14.40 3.84 30.27
C ASN A 448 -15.26 5.06 29.91
N ALA A 449 -16.18 5.42 30.81
CA ALA A 449 -17.09 6.55 30.63
C ALA A 449 -16.40 7.93 30.53
N HIS A 450 -15.15 8.09 30.97
CA HIS A 450 -14.41 9.35 30.86
C HIS A 450 -13.79 9.52 29.47
N GLU A 451 -13.11 8.48 28.98
CA GLU A 451 -12.42 8.48 27.68
C GLU A 451 -13.36 8.19 26.50
N GLN A 452 -14.56 7.69 26.79
CA GLN A 452 -15.52 7.16 25.81
C GLN A 452 -14.89 6.07 24.93
N GLU A 453 -14.21 5.13 25.60
CA GLU A 453 -13.48 4.01 24.99
C GLU A 453 -13.78 2.72 25.76
N TRP A 454 -13.90 1.60 25.04
CA TRP A 454 -13.80 0.26 25.59
C TRP A 454 -12.36 -0.05 25.95
N TRP A 455 -12.11 -0.53 27.17
CA TRP A 455 -10.79 -0.87 27.68
C TRP A 455 -10.78 -2.34 28.09
N ILE A 456 -9.82 -3.12 27.58
CA ILE A 456 -9.56 -4.48 28.05
C ILE A 456 -8.32 -4.46 28.94
N PHE A 457 -8.49 -4.91 30.17
CA PHE A 457 -7.44 -5.24 31.11
C PHE A 457 -7.13 -6.74 30.96
N TYR A 458 -5.87 -7.14 30.89
CA TYR A 458 -5.51 -8.55 30.67
C TYR A 458 -4.30 -8.96 31.50
N THR A 459 -4.25 -10.23 31.90
CA THR A 459 -3.06 -10.80 32.55
C THR A 459 -1.98 -10.98 31.50
N ALA A 460 -0.91 -10.18 31.58
CA ALA A 460 0.20 -10.25 30.63
C ALA A 460 1.17 -11.38 31.05
N ARG A 461 0.85 -12.60 30.65
CA ARG A 461 1.71 -13.77 30.89
C ARG A 461 3.03 -13.62 30.17
N ARG A 462 4.11 -14.08 30.81
CA ARG A 462 5.47 -13.98 30.27
C ARG A 462 5.77 -15.15 29.34
N ALA A 463 4.97 -15.31 28.28
CA ALA A 463 4.89 -16.53 27.49
C ALA A 463 6.19 -16.91 26.78
N THR A 464 6.94 -15.93 26.25
CA THR A 464 8.24 -16.19 25.61
C THR A 464 9.40 -16.44 26.60
N ARG A 465 9.17 -16.44 27.93
CA ARG A 465 10.17 -16.88 28.91
C ARG A 465 10.15 -18.40 29.11
N GLU A 466 11.33 -19.00 29.22
CA GLU A 466 11.50 -20.41 29.58
C GLU A 466 10.91 -20.73 30.97
N THR A 467 11.15 -19.85 31.95
CA THR A 467 10.65 -19.96 33.33
C THR A 467 9.87 -18.71 33.74
N ALA A 468 8.99 -18.89 34.73
CA ALA A 468 8.16 -17.83 35.33
C ALA A 468 7.07 -17.24 34.41
N THR A 469 6.51 -18.02 33.49
CA THR A 469 5.46 -17.59 32.55
C THR A 469 4.19 -17.07 33.22
N TYR A 470 3.67 -17.78 34.24
CA TYR A 470 2.36 -17.54 34.84
C TYR A 470 2.42 -16.73 36.15
N VAL A 471 3.59 -16.18 36.47
CA VAL A 471 3.87 -15.45 37.71
C VAL A 471 4.68 -14.21 37.38
N GLY A 472 4.77 -13.23 38.30
CA GLY A 472 5.42 -11.95 38.04
C GLY A 472 4.79 -11.17 36.88
N THR A 473 3.49 -11.37 36.67
CA THR A 473 2.70 -10.79 35.58
C THR A 473 2.11 -9.44 36.01
N PRO A 474 2.19 -8.39 35.16
CA PRO A 474 1.38 -7.20 35.31
C PRO A 474 -0.03 -7.42 34.71
N ILE A 475 -0.92 -6.46 34.97
CA ILE A 475 -2.12 -6.26 34.15
C ILE A 475 -1.77 -5.32 33.00
N GLY A 476 -1.89 -5.78 31.76
CA GLY A 476 -1.77 -4.96 30.55
C GLY A 476 -3.11 -4.34 30.17
N VAL A 477 -3.08 -3.27 29.37
CA VAL A 477 -4.29 -2.52 28.97
C VAL A 477 -4.27 -2.22 27.48
N VAL A 478 -5.38 -2.50 26.79
CA VAL A 478 -5.69 -2.02 25.43
C VAL A 478 -6.99 -1.24 25.42
N SER A 479 -7.14 -0.28 24.50
CA SER A 479 -8.38 0.48 24.33
C SER A 479 -8.84 0.60 22.87
N SER A 480 -10.14 0.80 22.69
CA SER A 480 -10.80 0.99 21.38
C SER A 480 -12.05 1.85 21.51
N LYS A 481 -12.37 2.66 20.49
CA LYS A 481 -13.63 3.44 20.44
C LYS A 481 -14.77 2.67 19.79
N ASP A 482 -14.44 1.80 18.84
CA ASP A 482 -15.35 1.16 17.89
C ASP A 482 -15.37 -0.37 18.01
N LEU A 483 -14.54 -0.96 18.90
CA LEU A 483 -14.20 -2.38 18.99
C LEU A 483 -13.43 -2.96 17.78
N ALA A 484 -13.09 -2.12 16.79
CA ALA A 484 -12.33 -2.52 15.61
C ALA A 484 -10.86 -2.07 15.69
N ASN A 485 -10.61 -0.86 16.16
CA ASN A 485 -9.27 -0.27 16.23
C ASN A 485 -8.77 -0.32 17.67
N TRP A 486 -7.83 -1.23 17.95
CA TRP A 486 -7.28 -1.47 19.29
C TRP A 486 -5.87 -0.89 19.46
N ARG A 487 -5.65 -0.16 20.56
CA ARG A 487 -4.39 0.50 20.93
C ARG A 487 -3.90 0.01 22.28
N PHE A 488 -2.65 -0.46 22.36
CA PHE A 488 -2.00 -0.76 23.64
C PHE A 488 -1.68 0.53 24.40
N LEU A 489 -2.09 0.58 25.68
CA LEU A 489 -1.88 1.73 26.56
C LEU A 489 -0.72 1.54 27.54
N GLY A 490 -0.29 0.29 27.80
CA GLY A 490 0.77 -0.04 28.73
C GLY A 490 0.32 -1.03 29.80
N TYR A 491 0.97 -0.97 30.97
CA TYR A 491 0.68 -1.81 32.12
C TYR A 491 0.18 -0.97 33.30
N VAL A 492 -0.75 -1.53 34.06
CA VAL A 492 -1.35 -0.89 35.23
C VAL A 492 -0.30 -0.65 36.31
N SER A 493 -0.26 0.58 36.82
CA SER A 493 0.48 0.91 38.05
C SER A 493 -0.43 0.77 39.26
N PHE A 494 0.04 0.10 40.30
CA PHE A 494 -0.68 -0.15 41.55
C PHE A 494 0.09 0.51 42.70
N ASP A 495 -0.60 1.26 43.58
CA ASP A 495 0.01 1.94 44.75
C ASP A 495 1.22 2.84 44.40
N GLY A 496 1.24 3.40 43.18
CA GLY A 496 2.37 4.18 42.66
C GLY A 496 3.56 3.35 42.16
N MET A 497 3.55 2.03 42.31
CA MET A 497 4.50 1.13 41.65
C MET A 497 4.17 1.04 40.17
N GLU A 498 5.08 1.54 39.33
CA GLU A 498 4.98 1.52 37.87
C GLU A 498 4.85 0.07 37.33
N GLY A 499 3.80 -0.18 36.53
CA GLY A 499 3.58 -1.47 35.87
C GLY A 499 4.61 -1.77 34.79
N LYS A 500 5.18 -2.98 34.78
CA LYS A 500 6.26 -3.40 33.87
C LYS A 500 6.05 -4.85 33.42
N PRO A 501 6.56 -5.26 32.23
CA PRO A 501 6.45 -6.64 31.73
C PRO A 501 6.95 -7.70 32.72
N ASP A 502 7.94 -7.36 33.55
CA ASP A 502 8.44 -8.20 34.64
C ASP A 502 8.13 -7.55 35.98
N MET A 503 7.10 -8.06 36.65
CA MET A 503 6.79 -7.67 38.03
C MET A 503 7.47 -8.64 39.03
N PRO A 504 7.85 -8.16 40.22
CA PRO A 504 8.32 -9.01 41.32
C PRO A 504 7.17 -9.80 41.98
N VAL A 505 5.93 -9.37 41.75
CA VAL A 505 4.67 -9.89 42.29
C VAL A 505 3.75 -10.27 41.14
N THR A 506 2.77 -11.13 41.38
CA THR A 506 1.84 -11.61 40.36
C THR A 506 0.50 -10.89 40.49
N PHE A 507 0.05 -10.21 39.43
CA PHE A 507 -1.33 -9.79 39.23
C PHE A 507 -1.99 -10.64 38.14
N TRP A 508 -3.17 -11.18 38.42
CA TRP A 508 -3.83 -12.20 37.61
C TRP A 508 -5.36 -12.02 37.64
N ALA A 509 -6.02 -12.25 36.51
CA ALA A 509 -7.48 -12.19 36.29
C ALA A 509 -8.16 -11.04 37.06
N PRO A 510 -8.09 -9.81 36.55
CA PRO A 510 -8.77 -8.67 37.16
C PRO A 510 -10.28 -8.75 36.89
N GLY A 511 -11.13 -8.74 37.91
CA GLY A 511 -12.56 -8.44 37.75
C GLY A 511 -12.84 -6.98 38.05
N ILE A 512 -13.53 -6.24 37.18
CA ILE A 512 -13.70 -4.78 37.31
C ILE A 512 -15.17 -4.38 37.25
N ILE A 513 -15.60 -3.54 38.20
CA ILE A 513 -16.92 -2.90 38.17
C ILE A 513 -16.79 -1.38 38.30
N ASN A 514 -17.58 -0.64 37.53
CA ASN A 514 -17.76 0.81 37.70
C ASN A 514 -18.84 1.09 38.75
N GLU A 515 -18.58 2.02 39.66
CA GLU A 515 -19.59 2.61 40.54
C GLU A 515 -19.33 4.11 40.68
N GLY A 516 -20.19 4.93 40.06
CA GLY A 516 -20.01 6.38 39.99
C GLY A 516 -18.71 6.77 39.28
N ASP A 517 -17.97 7.71 39.87
CA ASP A 517 -16.72 8.24 39.31
C ASP A 517 -15.50 7.29 39.43
N TYR A 518 -15.70 6.09 40.01
CA TYR A 518 -14.65 5.14 40.33
C TYR A 518 -14.84 3.78 39.67
N TYR A 519 -13.72 3.11 39.44
CA TYR A 519 -13.65 1.71 39.02
C TYR A 519 -13.00 0.93 40.15
N HIS A 520 -13.56 -0.24 40.42
CA HIS A 520 -13.15 -1.14 41.49
C HIS A 520 -12.68 -2.45 40.88
N MET A 521 -11.41 -2.78 41.07
CA MET A 521 -10.76 -3.98 40.53
C MET A 521 -10.51 -4.97 41.66
N PHE A 522 -11.01 -6.19 41.49
CA PHE A 522 -10.76 -7.34 42.35
C PHE A 522 -9.82 -8.28 41.58
N VAL A 523 -8.53 -8.18 41.87
CA VAL A 523 -7.47 -8.88 41.13
C VAL A 523 -6.84 -9.96 42.01
N THR A 524 -6.52 -11.10 41.42
CA THR A 524 -5.75 -12.14 42.11
C THR A 524 -4.31 -11.65 42.27
N TYR A 525 -3.87 -11.47 43.51
CA TYR A 525 -2.52 -11.09 43.88
C TYR A 525 -1.75 -12.27 44.44
N LYS A 526 -0.48 -12.41 44.05
CA LYS A 526 0.48 -13.29 44.74
C LYS A 526 1.79 -12.57 45.01
N ASP A 527 2.33 -12.77 46.22
CA ASP A 527 3.49 -12.03 46.74
C ASP A 527 4.85 -12.52 46.22
N SER A 528 4.86 -13.33 45.15
CA SER A 528 6.09 -13.79 44.51
C SER A 528 5.96 -13.99 43.01
N ALA A 529 7.11 -14.05 42.36
CA ALA A 529 7.30 -14.46 40.97
C ALA A 529 7.92 -15.88 40.87
N GLU A 530 7.73 -16.72 41.89
CA GLU A 530 8.33 -18.06 41.95
C GLU A 530 7.61 -19.06 41.02
N PRO A 531 8.30 -19.70 40.06
CA PRO A 531 7.67 -20.67 39.15
C PRO A 531 7.18 -21.93 39.87
N PRO A 532 6.13 -22.60 39.37
CA PRO A 532 5.33 -22.24 38.18
C PRO A 532 4.17 -21.30 38.50
N TRP A 533 3.70 -21.28 39.76
CA TRP A 533 2.40 -20.73 40.18
C TRP A 533 2.46 -19.71 41.33
N GLY A 534 3.61 -19.51 41.97
CA GLY A 534 3.86 -18.36 42.86
C GLY A 534 3.05 -18.31 44.15
N GLY A 535 3.07 -19.35 44.99
CA GLY A 535 2.43 -19.34 46.31
C GLY A 535 0.88 -19.31 46.28
N LYS A 536 0.27 -19.04 47.45
CA LYS A 536 -1.18 -18.88 47.58
C LYS A 536 -1.63 -17.51 47.07
N GLY A 537 -2.73 -17.48 46.34
CA GLY A 537 -3.40 -16.26 45.93
C GLY A 537 -4.25 -15.64 47.03
N VAL A 538 -4.41 -14.32 46.94
CA VAL A 538 -5.45 -13.56 47.63
C VAL A 538 -6.07 -12.59 46.64
N ILE A 539 -7.39 -12.38 46.69
CA ILE A 539 -8.00 -11.28 45.95
C ILE A 539 -7.66 -9.97 46.68
N ARG A 540 -7.18 -8.97 45.94
CA ARG A 540 -7.00 -7.59 46.42
C ARG A 540 -7.99 -6.68 45.73
N HIS A 541 -8.57 -5.76 46.49
CA HIS A 541 -9.51 -4.76 46.02
C HIS A 541 -8.79 -3.43 45.84
N TYR A 542 -8.65 -3.01 44.59
CA TYR A 542 -8.07 -1.74 44.18
C TYR A 542 -9.16 -0.80 43.66
N ARG A 543 -8.95 0.51 43.79
CA ARG A 543 -9.85 1.53 43.23
C ARG A 543 -9.07 2.58 42.46
N ALA A 544 -9.57 2.97 41.28
CA ALA A 544 -9.04 4.09 40.49
C ALA A 544 -10.17 5.04 40.06
N PRO A 545 -9.89 6.35 39.90
CA PRO A 545 -10.85 7.29 39.30
C PRO A 545 -10.93 7.06 37.78
N ALA A 546 -12.11 7.26 37.17
CA ALA A 546 -12.36 7.02 35.74
C ALA A 546 -11.33 7.65 34.77
N LYS A 547 -10.77 8.80 35.15
CA LYS A 547 -9.77 9.57 34.38
C LYS A 547 -8.33 9.05 34.45
N ASP A 548 -8.05 8.02 35.25
CA ASP A 548 -6.69 7.47 35.40
C ASP A 548 -6.73 5.96 35.74
N LEU A 549 -7.30 5.18 34.83
CA LEU A 549 -7.34 3.72 34.95
C LEU A 549 -6.02 3.02 34.55
N LEU A 550 -4.97 3.77 34.20
CA LEU A 550 -3.65 3.21 33.91
C LEU A 550 -2.69 3.36 35.10
N LYS A 551 -2.81 4.44 35.90
CA LYS A 551 -1.86 4.75 36.99
C LYS A 551 -2.51 5.03 38.35
N GLY A 552 -3.82 5.24 38.38
CA GLY A 552 -4.55 5.71 39.56
C GLY A 552 -5.03 4.64 40.54
N TRP A 553 -4.62 3.38 40.40
CA TRP A 553 -5.11 2.28 41.25
C TRP A 553 -4.43 2.27 42.62
N THR A 554 -5.24 2.43 43.67
CA THR A 554 -4.80 2.34 45.07
C THR A 554 -5.51 1.21 45.80
N LEU A 555 -4.79 0.48 46.65
CA LEU A 555 -5.33 -0.61 47.46
C LEU A 555 -6.36 -0.05 48.46
N VAL A 556 -7.55 -0.66 48.46
CA VAL A 556 -8.62 -0.37 49.41
C VAL A 556 -8.55 -1.37 50.56
N ASP A 557 -8.67 -2.66 50.26
CA ASP A 557 -8.64 -3.75 51.23
C ASP A 557 -8.26 -5.11 50.60
N VAL A 558 -8.17 -6.12 51.46
CA VAL A 558 -8.21 -7.54 51.09
C VAL A 558 -9.59 -8.05 51.54
N PRO A 559 -10.51 -8.35 50.62
CA PRO A 559 -11.85 -8.81 50.96
C PRO A 559 -11.84 -10.04 51.88
N SER A 560 -12.76 -10.08 52.84
CA SER A 560 -12.87 -11.11 53.87
C SER A 560 -13.49 -12.43 53.37
N PHE A 561 -13.02 -12.93 52.23
CA PHE A 561 -13.41 -14.24 51.73
C PHE A 561 -12.82 -15.32 52.63
N THR A 562 -13.70 -16.20 53.14
CA THR A 562 -13.37 -17.17 54.20
C THR A 562 -12.81 -18.49 53.67
N GLN A 563 -12.77 -18.66 52.35
CA GLN A 563 -12.29 -19.85 51.66
C GLN A 563 -10.80 -19.73 51.32
N PRO A 564 -10.06 -20.84 51.34
CA PRO A 564 -8.62 -20.82 51.08
C PRO A 564 -8.31 -20.59 49.59
N ASP A 565 -7.36 -19.70 49.32
CA ASP A 565 -6.83 -19.41 47.97
C ASP A 565 -7.92 -19.03 46.95
N PRO A 566 -8.64 -17.90 47.16
CA PRO A 566 -9.65 -17.42 46.23
C PRO A 566 -9.00 -16.68 45.05
N ILE A 567 -9.44 -17.00 43.83
CA ILE A 567 -8.89 -16.49 42.56
C ILE A 567 -10.00 -16.23 41.53
N ASP A 568 -9.66 -15.56 40.43
CA ASP A 568 -10.53 -15.31 39.26
C ASP A 568 -11.91 -14.74 39.64
N ALA A 569 -11.94 -13.49 40.11
CA ALA A 569 -13.18 -12.84 40.54
C ALA A 569 -13.89 -12.11 39.40
N THR A 570 -15.22 -12.23 39.31
CA THR A 570 -16.08 -11.34 38.51
C THR A 570 -17.20 -10.76 39.37
N LEU A 571 -17.57 -9.50 39.11
CA LEU A 571 -18.57 -8.76 39.87
C LEU A 571 -19.78 -8.38 39.02
N ILE A 572 -20.96 -8.36 39.64
CA ILE A 572 -22.20 -7.85 39.05
C ILE A 572 -23.07 -7.17 40.11
N LYS A 573 -23.78 -6.12 39.72
CA LYS A 573 -24.81 -5.45 40.55
C LYS A 573 -26.18 -6.06 40.25
N ILE A 574 -26.87 -6.56 41.27
CA ILE A 574 -28.22 -7.14 41.19
C ILE A 574 -29.09 -6.50 42.26
N GLY A 575 -30.02 -5.65 41.83
CA GLY A 575 -30.83 -4.83 42.74
C GLY A 575 -29.96 -3.83 43.51
N ASP A 576 -30.06 -3.84 44.83
CA ASP A 576 -29.31 -2.98 45.75
C ASP A 576 -28.04 -3.64 46.32
N GLN A 577 -27.59 -4.75 45.73
CA GLN A 577 -26.41 -5.51 46.14
C GLN A 577 -25.45 -5.76 44.99
N TYR A 578 -24.17 -5.86 45.33
CA TYR A 578 -23.15 -6.45 44.48
C TYR A 578 -22.96 -7.91 44.85
N ARG A 579 -22.60 -8.70 43.84
CA ARG A 579 -22.20 -10.09 44.00
C ARG A 579 -20.84 -10.26 43.35
N VAL A 580 -19.99 -11.04 44.00
CA VAL A 580 -18.74 -11.53 43.44
C VAL A 580 -18.84 -13.04 43.33
N TYR A 581 -18.40 -13.58 42.18
CA TYR A 581 -18.19 -15.00 41.96
C TYR A 581 -16.70 -15.20 41.77
N TYR A 582 -16.16 -16.21 42.42
CA TYR A 582 -14.73 -16.50 42.41
C TYR A 582 -14.51 -18.00 42.54
N ARG A 583 -13.36 -18.45 42.07
CA ARG A 583 -12.94 -19.83 42.26
C ARG A 583 -12.23 -19.98 43.60
N VAL A 584 -12.43 -21.14 44.24
CA VAL A 584 -11.62 -21.60 45.38
C VAL A 584 -10.60 -22.61 44.86
N ALA A 585 -9.30 -22.33 44.95
CA ALA A 585 -8.28 -23.23 44.43
C ALA A 585 -8.08 -24.47 45.34
N GLU A 586 -8.11 -24.29 46.66
CA GLU A 586 -7.93 -25.36 47.65
C GLU A 586 -9.30 -25.90 48.12
N GLY A 587 -9.73 -27.04 47.56
CA GLY A 587 -11.06 -27.63 47.81
C GLY A 587 -12.04 -27.49 46.63
N GLY A 588 -11.77 -26.55 45.71
CA GLY A 588 -12.35 -26.51 44.37
C GLY A 588 -13.78 -25.96 44.25
N GLY A 589 -14.13 -25.57 43.03
CA GLY A 589 -15.47 -25.09 42.66
C GLY A 589 -15.63 -23.57 42.69
N ILE A 590 -16.79 -23.12 42.22
CA ILE A 590 -17.15 -21.70 42.16
C ILE A 590 -17.95 -21.31 43.39
N HIS A 591 -17.52 -20.25 44.07
CA HIS A 591 -18.10 -19.69 45.27
C HIS A 591 -18.57 -18.25 45.03
N TRP A 592 -19.42 -17.74 45.92
CA TRP A 592 -19.93 -16.38 45.83
C TRP A 592 -20.08 -15.68 47.19
N ALA A 593 -20.05 -14.36 47.14
CA ALA A 593 -20.31 -13.48 48.27
C ALA A 593 -21.13 -12.26 47.82
N THR A 594 -21.81 -11.63 48.78
CA THR A 594 -22.68 -10.46 48.56
C THR A 594 -22.24 -9.27 49.40
N THR A 595 -22.38 -8.06 48.88
CA THR A 595 -22.12 -6.80 49.61
C THR A 595 -23.06 -5.70 49.15
N ARG A 596 -23.14 -4.60 49.92
CA ARG A 596 -23.86 -3.37 49.57
C ARG A 596 -22.92 -2.18 49.29
N ASP A 597 -21.63 -2.33 49.59
CA ASP A 597 -20.66 -1.22 49.66
C ASP A 597 -19.27 -1.56 49.05
N LEU A 598 -19.12 -2.74 48.44
CA LEU A 598 -17.87 -3.29 47.88
C LEU A 598 -16.75 -3.59 48.91
N SER A 599 -17.01 -3.52 50.22
CA SER A 599 -16.03 -3.74 51.30
C SER A 599 -16.51 -4.74 52.37
N THR A 600 -17.76 -4.65 52.82
CA THR A 600 -18.35 -5.53 53.82
C THR A 600 -18.97 -6.75 53.12
N TRP A 601 -18.24 -7.86 53.07
CA TRP A 601 -18.65 -9.06 52.33
C TRP A 601 -19.33 -10.12 53.22
N GLN A 602 -20.54 -10.54 52.83
CA GLN A 602 -21.21 -11.71 53.35
C GLN A 602 -20.90 -12.92 52.46
N ASN A 603 -20.13 -13.87 52.99
CA ASN A 603 -19.78 -15.10 52.30
C ASN A 603 -21.01 -16.03 52.21
N GLN A 604 -21.45 -16.35 50.99
CA GLN A 604 -22.60 -17.24 50.76
C GLN A 604 -22.17 -18.70 50.52
N GLY A 605 -20.89 -18.92 50.20
CA GLY A 605 -20.31 -20.24 50.04
C GLY A 605 -20.35 -20.74 48.60
N ARG A 606 -20.45 -22.06 48.42
CA ARG A 606 -20.41 -22.71 47.10
C ARG A 606 -21.68 -22.37 46.30
N CYS A 607 -21.53 -21.97 45.05
CA CYS A 607 -22.67 -21.58 44.21
C CYS A 607 -23.65 -22.76 44.01
N PRO A 608 -24.96 -22.58 44.24
CA PRO A 608 -25.96 -23.63 44.07
C PRO A 608 -26.34 -23.86 42.60
N GLY A 609 -26.93 -25.02 42.33
CA GLY A 609 -27.28 -25.49 40.99
C GLY A 609 -26.17 -26.31 40.32
N ASP A 610 -26.19 -26.32 38.99
CA ASP A 610 -25.41 -27.23 38.14
C ASP A 610 -23.93 -26.83 38.05
N ILE A 611 -23.61 -25.56 38.30
CA ILE A 611 -22.27 -24.94 38.22
C ILE A 611 -21.19 -25.68 39.01
N ASN A 612 -21.57 -26.49 40.00
CA ASN A 612 -20.66 -27.20 40.88
C ASN A 612 -20.86 -28.74 40.85
N LEU A 613 -21.59 -29.26 39.86
CA LEU A 613 -21.78 -30.70 39.64
C LEU A 613 -20.49 -31.38 39.18
N ALA A 614 -20.35 -32.65 39.57
CA ALA A 614 -19.28 -33.53 39.12
C ALA A 614 -19.62 -34.18 37.75
N PRO A 615 -18.62 -34.71 37.02
CA PRO A 615 -18.82 -35.29 35.68
C PRO A 615 -19.86 -36.42 35.61
N ASP A 616 -19.95 -37.26 36.64
CA ASP A 616 -20.92 -38.35 36.76
C ASP A 616 -22.39 -37.85 36.83
N LYS A 617 -22.57 -36.55 37.05
CA LYS A 617 -23.87 -35.86 37.13
C LYS A 617 -24.06 -34.83 36.01
N GLY A 618 -23.22 -34.87 34.97
CA GLY A 618 -23.29 -33.96 33.82
C GLY A 618 -22.63 -32.59 34.05
N GLY A 619 -21.82 -32.43 35.10
CA GLY A 619 -20.97 -31.25 35.31
C GLY A 619 -19.53 -31.47 34.85
N PHE A 620 -18.58 -30.74 35.44
CA PHE A 620 -17.17 -30.74 35.04
C PHE A 620 -16.24 -31.11 36.20
N ALA A 621 -15.10 -31.74 35.89
CA ALA A 621 -14.09 -32.12 36.88
C ALA A 621 -13.31 -30.91 37.43
N TYR A 622 -13.26 -29.84 36.64
CA TYR A 622 -12.50 -28.61 36.89
C TYR A 622 -13.27 -27.45 36.26
N GLN A 623 -13.28 -26.28 36.91
CA GLN A 623 -13.80 -25.03 36.38
C GLN A 623 -13.05 -23.86 37.01
N GLU A 624 -12.71 -22.85 36.20
CA GLU A 624 -12.15 -21.56 36.62
C GLU A 624 -12.82 -20.38 35.90
N ALA A 625 -12.32 -19.16 36.09
CA ALA A 625 -12.79 -17.98 35.36
C ALA A 625 -14.33 -17.76 35.35
N PRO A 626 -15.01 -17.72 36.51
CA PRO A 626 -16.46 -17.46 36.57
C PRO A 626 -16.76 -16.04 36.10
N PHE A 627 -17.32 -15.87 34.90
CA PHE A 627 -17.69 -14.57 34.34
C PHE A 627 -19.20 -14.41 34.27
N VAL A 628 -19.76 -13.41 34.97
CA VAL A 628 -21.21 -13.20 35.11
C VAL A 628 -21.66 -11.90 34.43
N PHE A 629 -22.76 -11.96 33.67
CA PHE A 629 -23.36 -10.78 33.02
C PHE A 629 -24.88 -10.91 32.90
N HIS A 630 -25.56 -9.81 32.59
CA HIS A 630 -27.01 -9.78 32.35
C HIS A 630 -27.30 -9.35 30.91
N TRP A 631 -28.02 -10.18 30.16
CA TRP A 631 -28.39 -9.89 28.78
C TRP A 631 -29.65 -10.66 28.37
N ARG A 632 -30.57 -10.00 27.64
CA ARG A 632 -31.88 -10.54 27.22
C ARG A 632 -32.68 -11.15 28.38
N ASP A 633 -32.87 -10.35 29.43
CA ASP A 633 -33.67 -10.64 30.63
C ASP A 633 -33.27 -11.92 31.41
N LYS A 634 -32.02 -12.36 31.24
CA LYS A 634 -31.41 -13.47 31.96
C LYS A 634 -30.05 -13.07 32.52
N TYR A 635 -29.68 -13.68 33.64
CA TYR A 635 -28.30 -13.74 34.07
C TYR A 635 -27.60 -14.93 33.41
N TRP A 636 -26.42 -14.68 32.89
CA TRP A 636 -25.55 -15.67 32.28
C TRP A 636 -24.27 -15.76 33.10
N LEU A 637 -23.74 -16.96 33.26
CA LEU A 637 -22.43 -17.19 33.83
C LEU A 637 -21.64 -18.15 32.94
N LEU A 638 -20.39 -17.80 32.67
CA LEU A 638 -19.44 -18.61 31.93
C LEU A 638 -18.35 -19.13 32.88
N THR A 639 -17.80 -20.31 32.62
CA THR A 639 -16.57 -20.81 33.27
C THR A 639 -15.65 -21.46 32.26
N ASP A 640 -14.36 -21.58 32.59
CA ASP A 640 -13.35 -22.33 31.83
C ASP A 640 -13.11 -23.71 32.46
N PRO A 641 -13.77 -24.79 31.98
CA PRO A 641 -13.45 -26.18 32.34
C PRO A 641 -12.22 -26.77 31.63
N HIS A 642 -11.45 -25.97 30.90
CA HIS A 642 -10.34 -26.36 30.00
C HIS A 642 -10.80 -27.08 28.71
N GLU A 643 -12.10 -27.10 28.48
CA GLU A 643 -12.79 -27.81 27.39
C GLU A 643 -13.78 -26.87 26.70
N GLY A 644 -13.27 -25.75 26.16
CA GLY A 644 -14.11 -24.61 25.80
C GLY A 644 -14.67 -23.95 27.06
N LEU A 645 -15.75 -23.18 26.91
CA LEU A 645 -16.38 -22.44 27.99
C LEU A 645 -17.76 -23.04 28.32
N ALA A 646 -18.01 -23.38 29.58
CA ALA A 646 -19.31 -23.85 30.02
C ALA A 646 -20.28 -22.67 30.21
N VAL A 647 -21.54 -22.86 29.84
CA VAL A 647 -22.57 -21.81 29.84
C VAL A 647 -23.67 -22.15 30.83
N TYR A 648 -23.95 -21.24 31.75
CA TYR A 648 -25.03 -21.34 32.74
C TYR A 648 -26.04 -20.20 32.59
N GLU A 649 -27.32 -20.50 32.79
CA GLU A 649 -28.40 -19.51 32.93
C GLU A 649 -28.86 -19.39 34.39
N SER A 650 -29.37 -18.23 34.77
CA SER A 650 -30.07 -18.01 36.03
C SER A 650 -31.11 -16.87 35.91
N SER A 651 -32.22 -16.99 36.63
CA SER A 651 -33.24 -15.94 36.77
C SER A 651 -33.02 -15.05 37.99
N ASP A 652 -32.30 -15.53 39.00
CA ASP A 652 -32.04 -14.82 40.26
C ASP A 652 -30.56 -14.47 40.46
N GLY A 653 -29.68 -14.97 39.58
CA GLY A 653 -28.23 -14.92 39.68
C GLY A 653 -27.65 -15.75 40.82
N VAL A 654 -28.43 -16.61 41.47
CA VAL A 654 -28.01 -17.43 42.62
C VAL A 654 -27.92 -18.88 42.19
N THR A 655 -29.02 -19.41 41.64
CA THR A 655 -29.11 -20.81 41.22
C THR A 655 -28.80 -20.90 39.73
N TRP A 656 -27.71 -21.59 39.39
CA TRP A 656 -27.19 -21.68 38.03
C TRP A 656 -27.56 -23.00 37.37
N LYS A 657 -28.09 -22.97 36.14
CA LYS A 657 -28.48 -24.16 35.38
C LYS A 657 -27.65 -24.29 34.11
N LEU A 658 -27.06 -25.45 33.87
CA LEU A 658 -26.18 -25.71 32.72
C LEU A 658 -26.98 -25.71 31.41
N GLN A 659 -26.49 -24.99 30.40
CA GLN A 659 -27.08 -24.92 29.05
C GLN A 659 -26.29 -25.72 28.01
N GLY A 660 -24.97 -25.81 28.18
CA GLY A 660 -24.03 -26.45 27.28
C GLY A 660 -22.62 -25.87 27.39
N GLN A 661 -21.84 -26.01 26.32
CA GLN A 661 -20.52 -25.42 26.16
C GLN A 661 -20.44 -24.68 24.82
N ILE A 662 -19.65 -23.61 24.79
CA ILE A 662 -19.31 -22.83 23.57
C ILE A 662 -17.79 -22.83 23.39
N LEU A 663 -17.33 -22.55 22.16
CA LEU A 663 -15.91 -22.36 21.84
C LEU A 663 -14.98 -23.53 22.26
N LEU A 664 -15.52 -24.75 22.30
CA LEU A 664 -14.77 -25.99 22.48
C LEU A 664 -13.94 -26.33 21.25
N GLU A 665 -14.56 -26.32 20.07
CA GLU A 665 -13.88 -26.65 18.81
C GLU A 665 -13.05 -25.46 18.29
N PRO A 666 -11.86 -25.70 17.70
CA PRO A 666 -11.08 -24.69 16.98
C PRO A 666 -11.88 -23.90 15.95
N GLY A 667 -11.58 -22.61 15.80
CA GLY A 667 -12.03 -21.81 14.65
C GLY A 667 -11.05 -21.88 13.47
N ASN A 668 -11.44 -21.23 12.38
CA ASN A 668 -10.66 -21.04 11.17
C ASN A 668 -9.93 -19.68 11.13
N GLY A 669 -10.31 -18.75 11.99
CA GLY A 669 -9.68 -17.43 12.12
C GLY A 669 -8.17 -17.46 12.47
N PRO A 670 -7.37 -16.45 12.04
CA PRO A 670 -5.94 -16.40 12.35
C PRO A 670 -5.65 -16.47 13.85
N GLN A 671 -4.84 -17.46 14.25
CA GLN A 671 -4.48 -17.74 15.64
C GLN A 671 -5.68 -18.08 16.56
N ASP A 672 -6.86 -18.41 16.02
CA ASP A 672 -8.06 -18.82 16.78
C ASP A 672 -8.33 -20.34 16.66
N ASN A 673 -7.27 -21.10 16.45
CA ASN A 673 -7.27 -22.52 16.10
C ASN A 673 -7.21 -23.46 17.32
N THR A 674 -7.56 -22.98 18.52
CA THR A 674 -7.62 -23.81 19.75
C THR A 674 -8.83 -23.46 20.62
N ARG A 675 -9.07 -24.26 21.66
CA ARG A 675 -10.18 -24.08 22.61
C ARG A 675 -10.10 -22.70 23.26
N ALA A 676 -11.20 -21.97 23.34
CA ALA A 676 -11.23 -20.69 24.04
C ALA A 676 -11.08 -20.86 25.55
N ARG A 677 -10.49 -19.84 26.18
CA ARG A 677 -10.15 -19.83 27.61
C ARG A 677 -10.38 -18.46 28.23
N HIS A 678 -10.76 -18.46 29.50
CA HIS A 678 -11.06 -17.29 30.35
C HIS A 678 -11.86 -16.17 29.65
N PRO A 679 -13.19 -16.10 29.85
CA PRO A 679 -14.03 -15.12 29.17
C PRO A 679 -14.16 -13.79 29.94
N SER A 680 -14.43 -12.73 29.18
CA SER A 680 -15.13 -11.52 29.64
C SER A 680 -16.09 -11.04 28.54
N VAL A 681 -17.11 -10.24 28.90
CA VAL A 681 -18.23 -9.92 28.00
C VAL A 681 -18.61 -8.44 28.06
N ALA A 682 -18.66 -7.78 26.90
CA ALA A 682 -19.28 -6.48 26.75
C ALA A 682 -20.73 -6.61 26.25
N VAL A 683 -21.68 -6.03 26.98
CA VAL A 683 -23.07 -5.89 26.54
C VAL A 683 -23.26 -4.48 25.97
N MET A 684 -23.72 -4.38 24.72
CA MET A 684 -23.91 -3.13 23.99
C MET A 684 -25.34 -3.04 23.46
N GLY A 685 -26.24 -2.45 24.24
CA GLY A 685 -27.65 -2.37 23.89
C GLY A 685 -28.28 -3.76 23.79
N ASP A 686 -28.71 -4.15 22.58
CA ASP A 686 -29.30 -5.45 22.26
C ASP A 686 -28.27 -6.52 21.84
N ARG A 687 -27.01 -6.15 21.62
CA ARG A 687 -25.88 -7.02 21.24
C ARG A 687 -24.99 -7.34 22.44
N ALA A 688 -24.25 -8.44 22.37
CA ALA A 688 -23.23 -8.79 23.36
C ALA A 688 -22.04 -9.50 22.70
N PHE A 689 -20.84 -9.24 23.18
CA PHE A 689 -19.59 -9.71 22.58
C PHE A 689 -18.72 -10.38 23.65
N ILE A 690 -18.22 -11.56 23.33
CA ILE A 690 -17.29 -12.30 24.18
C ILE A 690 -15.85 -12.01 23.75
N PHE A 691 -15.02 -11.72 24.75
CA PHE A 691 -13.58 -11.60 24.66
C PHE A 691 -12.98 -12.78 25.42
N TYR A 692 -12.04 -13.48 24.79
CA TYR A 692 -11.42 -14.68 25.35
C TYR A 692 -9.98 -14.76 24.87
N HIS A 693 -9.18 -15.61 25.52
CA HIS A 693 -7.84 -15.93 25.05
C HIS A 693 -7.76 -17.34 24.44
N VAL A 694 -6.78 -17.51 23.57
CA VAL A 694 -6.39 -18.76 22.93
C VAL A 694 -4.88 -18.90 22.95
N GLU A 695 -4.40 -20.13 23.07
CA GLU A 695 -2.98 -20.47 22.92
C GLU A 695 -2.84 -21.30 21.63
N PRO A 696 -2.60 -20.69 20.46
CA PRO A 696 -2.76 -21.33 19.14
C PRO A 696 -1.82 -22.51 18.89
N ASN A 697 -0.72 -22.60 19.64
CA ASN A 697 0.28 -23.67 19.53
C ASN A 697 0.15 -24.70 20.67
N ARG A 698 -0.87 -24.62 21.54
CA ARG A 698 -1.01 -25.51 22.69
C ARG A 698 -1.35 -26.94 22.23
N PRO A 699 -0.55 -27.96 22.55
CA PRO A 699 -0.87 -29.35 22.22
C PRO A 699 -2.02 -29.88 23.09
N TYR A 700 -2.74 -30.86 22.54
CA TYR A 700 -3.81 -31.60 23.21
C TYR A 700 -3.54 -33.11 23.08
N PRO A 701 -3.57 -33.91 24.17
CA PRO A 701 -3.77 -33.51 25.57
C PRO A 701 -2.66 -32.58 26.08
N THR A 702 -3.04 -31.62 26.92
CA THR A 702 -2.14 -30.55 27.37
C THR A 702 -1.10 -31.06 28.39
N PRO A 703 0.21 -30.91 28.14
CA PRO A 703 1.25 -31.20 29.11
C PRO A 703 1.20 -30.28 30.34
N PRO A 704 1.79 -30.70 31.48
CA PRO A 704 2.04 -29.83 32.63
C PRO A 704 2.68 -28.50 32.24
N ALA A 705 2.38 -27.44 32.99
CA ALA A 705 2.74 -26.06 32.66
C ALA A 705 4.26 -25.83 32.54
N GLU A 706 5.04 -26.66 33.23
CA GLU A 706 6.50 -26.71 33.32
C GLU A 706 7.13 -27.44 32.12
N GLN A 707 6.38 -28.31 31.44
CA GLN A 707 6.85 -29.11 30.30
C GLN A 707 6.57 -28.44 28.95
N ARG A 708 5.68 -27.44 28.92
CA ARG A 708 5.42 -26.65 27.71
C ARG A 708 6.60 -25.74 27.39
N THR A 709 6.92 -25.66 26.10
CA THR A 709 7.88 -24.69 25.54
C THR A 709 7.30 -23.27 25.56
N PRO A 710 8.12 -22.21 25.40
CA PRO A 710 7.61 -20.85 25.27
C PRO A 710 6.64 -20.65 24.09
N HIS A 711 6.84 -21.37 22.98
CA HIS A 711 5.98 -21.29 21.79
C HIS A 711 4.55 -21.78 22.05
N GLU A 712 4.40 -22.85 22.84
CA GLU A 712 3.12 -23.46 23.27
C GLU A 712 2.41 -22.70 24.40
N LYS A 713 2.98 -21.58 24.85
CA LYS A 713 2.42 -20.66 25.87
C LYS A 713 2.00 -19.30 25.27
N ILE A 714 2.41 -19.01 24.04
CA ILE A 714 2.00 -17.79 23.32
C ILE A 714 0.47 -17.74 23.29
N SER A 715 -0.08 -16.56 23.56
CA SER A 715 -1.52 -16.36 23.69
C SER A 715 -1.99 -15.02 23.13
N PHE A 716 -3.18 -15.04 22.55
CA PHE A 716 -3.82 -13.94 21.84
C PHE A 716 -5.22 -13.72 22.41
N LEU A 717 -5.67 -12.46 22.42
CA LEU A 717 -7.09 -12.16 22.61
C LEU A 717 -7.84 -12.33 21.28
N GLN A 718 -9.08 -12.80 21.38
CA GLN A 718 -10.03 -12.97 20.29
C GLN A 718 -11.38 -12.40 20.69
N MET A 719 -12.26 -12.22 19.71
CA MET A 719 -13.61 -11.66 19.89
C MET A 719 -14.63 -12.41 19.03
N ALA A 720 -15.77 -12.76 19.63
CA ALA A 720 -16.94 -13.31 18.95
C ALA A 720 -18.21 -12.55 19.37
N GLU A 721 -19.25 -12.57 18.55
CA GLU A 721 -20.56 -12.02 18.89
C GLU A 721 -21.48 -13.13 19.40
N PHE A 722 -22.26 -12.84 20.45
CA PHE A 722 -23.25 -13.78 20.98
C PHE A 722 -24.56 -13.76 20.20
N THR A 723 -25.11 -14.95 20.00
CA THR A 723 -26.51 -15.19 19.64
C THR A 723 -27.26 -15.84 20.81
N VAL A 724 -28.59 -15.76 20.78
CA VAL A 724 -29.45 -16.62 21.61
C VAL A 724 -30.38 -17.37 20.68
N GLU A 725 -30.20 -18.69 20.63
CA GLU A 725 -30.92 -19.62 19.76
C GLU A 725 -31.64 -20.64 20.65
N ASP A 726 -32.95 -20.82 20.43
CA ASP A 726 -33.83 -21.65 21.27
C ASP A 726 -33.69 -21.43 22.79
N GLY A 727 -33.39 -20.17 23.18
CA GLY A 727 -33.22 -19.75 24.57
C GLY A 727 -31.85 -20.05 25.18
N LYS A 728 -30.90 -20.62 24.41
CA LYS A 728 -29.51 -20.88 24.79
C LYS A 728 -28.57 -19.83 24.23
N LEU A 729 -27.58 -19.42 25.02
CA LEU A 729 -26.49 -18.56 24.58
C LEU A 729 -25.51 -19.37 23.71
N SER A 730 -25.16 -18.85 22.53
CA SER A 730 -24.22 -19.43 21.58
C SER A 730 -23.36 -18.34 20.92
N CYS A 731 -22.29 -18.70 20.25
CA CYS A 731 -21.55 -17.80 19.35
C CYS A 731 -20.85 -18.59 18.24
N ASP A 732 -20.82 -18.01 17.05
CA ASP A 732 -19.93 -18.41 15.98
C ASP A 732 -18.70 -17.49 16.00
N ARG A 733 -17.51 -18.06 16.25
CA ARG A 733 -16.27 -17.29 16.27
C ARG A 733 -15.71 -16.97 14.89
N ASP A 734 -16.10 -17.71 13.86
CA ASP A 734 -15.65 -17.47 12.49
C ASP A 734 -16.55 -16.46 11.75
N ALA A 735 -17.77 -16.23 12.25
CA ALA A 735 -18.67 -15.19 11.77
C ALA A 735 -17.99 -13.81 11.63
N VAL A 736 -18.44 -13.07 10.61
CA VAL A 736 -18.05 -11.68 10.36
C VAL A 736 -18.85 -10.78 11.30
N ILE A 737 -18.15 -10.08 12.20
CA ILE A 737 -18.77 -9.12 13.10
C ILE A 737 -18.81 -7.77 12.39
N GLN A 738 -20.03 -7.29 12.09
CA GLN A 738 -20.25 -5.94 11.56
C GLN A 738 -20.49 -4.96 12.71
N LEU A 739 -19.57 -4.02 12.91
CA LEU A 739 -19.69 -2.96 13.91
C LEU A 739 -20.22 -1.70 13.21
N PRO A 740 -21.17 -0.96 13.82
CA PRO A 740 -21.66 0.30 13.25
C PRO A 740 -20.52 1.31 13.10
N ALA A 741 -20.52 2.12 12.04
CA ALA A 741 -19.69 3.32 12.02
C ALA A 741 -20.06 4.25 13.19
N LEU A 742 -19.04 4.83 13.82
CA LEU A 742 -19.15 5.93 14.79
C LEU A 742 -19.48 7.25 14.09
#